data_AF-A0A3A4ZMD7-F1
#
_entry.id   AF-A0A3A4ZMD7-F1
#
_cell.length_a   1.000
_cell.length_b   1.000
_cell.length_c   1.000
_cell.angle_alpha   90.00
_cell.angle_beta   90.00
_cell.angle_gamma   90.00
#
_symmetry.space_group_name_H-M   'P 1'
#
loop_
_entity.id
_entity.type
_entity.pdbx_description
1 polymer ?
#
loop_
_entity_poly.entity_id
_entity_poly.type
_entity_poly.pdbx_seq_one_letter_code
_entity_poly.pdbx_strand_id
1 'polypeptide(L)'
;MRKTRIGKALNELIDERRGQGAVSERLAMGRKMADSDGPDVFAVDIGSIRVLTGLNILAESIIKAIIDRSVFGRSDILIEQSVDPDLQPELYKAGVANLAFTTRLTVIEDLPQFYTDIGFQIRYMLNAIQNDAIYSALLPETGEPPRGILFPFHREDDSDLTGFFYLLEYVPSGRFLRITLESVEDSRLRMTRIPHVAVESIDLIHTRVDIPGAAAMLAQGLLESCIHQRWNYIATAAHVEDLIHFLQKAGLADIEVISFSWPAEFRKETLSTPKNLLYGRIIRILYLLGDSTVTARLLRSMVVKLKDEGCCCFLDLSQRNRCLNLSFLSPRKKTVLEEYLKRMPAVLETSASGQDVFRNVRVLLVHHLTSEVLGFLQAMVDMGALQVDTLWVKYAGVVEPSYKEVMLSLPENIFRFRGVTPVLDSDGFRNRFLLSEEFTPPEDLAPLAALLREKPCGFLDAMRNAAGHLLFKAIVACRKEGSRLVIVEDGGYIAPIVNRLCLENRTVKEAARFFGFPESELSGDDLGAPLGSWIRDALIGTVEHTRNGYDALLKVEREFRSLAFPAVSIAVSDFKVNRESGDVVYSCLNGVENVMSGTGFSLSERTALVLGAQGALGRKAMRILYDRIGPGRLFGVDIVRPPSPPEWTHAADLPSLPQEALGTIDFVLGLIGISICTPEWLERLIVSTSKRDIFFASGSTKTVEFAHLTDWISACMQNPRPKLGGLALGLEFSEIYDPKTGVHQGRTVHLSVGEKKVLLHLLADLMPVNFLYYGVPSETMNHVMNELLRISAELVRRHKTGSPLPPRLLALDHEISFSAGGTALTVREPVRPE
;
A
#
# COMPACT_ATOMS: atom_id res chain seq x y z
N MET A 1 -18.86 59.47 -0.85
CA MET A 1 -17.87 59.32 -1.94
C MET A 1 -16.41 59.59 -1.56
N ARG A 2 -16.07 60.51 -0.62
CA ARG A 2 -14.66 60.74 -0.21
C ARG A 2 -14.07 59.70 0.77
N LYS A 3 -14.88 59.06 1.64
CA LYS A 3 -14.42 58.00 2.57
C LYS A 3 -14.05 56.68 1.88
N THR A 4 -14.77 56.33 0.80
CA THR A 4 -14.55 55.10 0.03
C THR A 4 -13.25 55.12 -0.79
N ARG A 5 -12.76 56.30 -1.18
CA ARG A 5 -11.48 56.45 -1.90
C ARG A 5 -10.26 56.38 -0.98
N ILE A 6 -10.39 56.78 0.29
CA ILE A 6 -9.29 56.70 1.26
C ILE A 6 -9.09 55.26 1.72
N GLY A 7 -10.17 54.50 1.98
CA GLY A 7 -10.06 53.07 2.30
C GLY A 7 -9.47 52.24 1.15
N LYS A 8 -9.83 52.57 -0.10
CA LYS A 8 -9.26 51.91 -1.29
C LYS A 8 -7.78 52.24 -1.49
N ALA A 9 -7.38 53.50 -1.31
CA ALA A 9 -5.98 53.91 -1.41
C ALA A 9 -5.11 53.38 -0.24
N LEU A 10 -5.70 53.19 0.95
CA LEU A 10 -5.00 52.56 2.08
C LEU A 10 -4.79 51.07 1.84
N ASN A 11 -5.80 50.39 1.29
CA ASN A 11 -5.70 48.97 0.92
C ASN A 11 -4.72 48.77 -0.24
N GLU A 12 -4.72 49.64 -1.26
CA GLU A 12 -3.73 49.60 -2.36
C GLU A 12 -2.30 49.85 -1.86
N LEU A 13 -2.08 50.71 -0.85
CA LEU A 13 -0.77 50.92 -0.20
C LEU A 13 -0.36 49.77 0.73
N ILE A 14 -1.33 49.08 1.34
CA ILE A 14 -1.11 47.87 2.14
C ILE A 14 -0.78 46.70 1.22
N ASP A 15 -1.44 46.60 0.07
CA ASP A 15 -1.20 45.57 -0.95
C ASP A 15 0.12 45.82 -1.70
N GLU A 16 0.52 47.07 -1.98
CA GLU A 16 1.85 47.40 -2.50
C GLU A 16 2.97 47.06 -1.49
N ARG A 17 2.73 47.24 -0.18
CA ARG A 17 3.68 46.83 0.87
C ARG A 17 3.69 45.31 1.10
N ARG A 18 2.56 44.62 0.93
CA ARG A 18 2.47 43.14 0.94
C ARG A 18 3.13 42.54 -0.32
N GLY A 19 3.12 43.24 -1.45
CA GLY A 19 3.74 42.81 -2.71
C GLY A 19 5.26 43.00 -2.80
N GLN A 20 5.89 43.74 -1.88
CA GLN A 20 7.35 44.01 -1.89
C GLN A 20 8.13 43.39 -0.72
N GLY A 21 7.48 42.65 0.17
CA GLY A 21 8.15 41.75 1.10
C GLY A 21 8.01 40.32 0.61
N ALA A 22 9.11 39.65 0.25
CA ALA A 22 9.12 38.19 0.20
C ALA A 22 8.47 37.68 1.49
N VAL A 23 7.42 36.86 1.39
CA VAL A 23 6.81 36.18 2.54
C VAL A 23 7.95 35.56 3.32
N SER A 24 8.24 36.11 4.49
CA SER A 24 9.37 35.70 5.29
C SER A 24 9.15 34.22 5.62
N GLU A 25 10.10 33.36 5.25
CA GLU A 25 10.12 31.92 5.58
C GLU A 25 10.35 31.73 7.09
N ARG A 26 9.45 32.28 7.92
CA ARG A 26 9.51 32.24 9.38
C ARG A 26 8.69 31.06 9.87
N LEU A 27 9.34 30.23 10.68
CA LEU A 27 8.72 29.11 11.38
C LEU A 27 8.09 29.59 12.69
N ALA A 28 6.94 29.06 13.06
CA ALA A 28 6.28 29.30 14.34
C ALA A 28 7.06 28.64 15.51
N MET A 29 7.69 27.50 15.24
CA MET A 29 8.54 26.75 16.17
C MET A 29 9.87 26.39 15.52
N GLY A 30 10.95 26.39 16.30
CA GLY A 30 12.30 26.11 15.81
C GLY A 30 12.90 27.26 14.99
N ARG A 31 14.10 27.04 14.45
CA ARG A 31 14.85 28.05 13.69
C ARG A 31 15.31 27.49 12.35
N LYS A 32 14.97 28.17 11.25
CA LYS A 32 15.52 27.84 9.93
C LYS A 32 17.04 27.96 9.97
N MET A 33 17.73 26.92 9.52
CA MET A 33 19.19 26.91 9.36
C MET A 33 19.60 27.49 8.00
N ALA A 34 20.87 27.84 7.84
CA ALA A 34 21.40 28.23 6.54
C ALA A 34 21.32 27.04 5.55
N ASP A 35 21.10 27.33 4.27
CA ASP A 35 20.91 26.33 3.20
C ASP A 35 22.26 25.66 2.82
N SER A 36 22.89 24.95 3.76
CA SER A 36 24.21 24.31 3.59
C SER A 36 24.15 22.83 3.21
N ASP A 37 22.98 22.19 3.29
CA ASP A 37 22.79 20.75 3.12
C ASP A 37 22.32 20.35 1.68
N GLY A 38 22.37 21.30 0.74
CA GLY A 38 21.95 21.10 -0.66
C GLY A 38 20.60 21.74 -1.00
N PRO A 39 20.25 21.84 -2.29
CA PRO A 39 19.05 22.58 -2.75
C PRO A 39 17.72 21.91 -2.35
N ASP A 40 17.72 20.60 -2.10
CA ASP A 40 16.50 19.82 -1.82
C ASP A 40 16.28 19.53 -0.33
N VAL A 41 17.08 20.14 0.55
CA VAL A 41 17.02 19.94 2.01
C VAL A 41 16.61 21.23 2.71
N PHE A 42 15.52 21.17 3.46
CA PHE A 42 15.09 22.25 4.34
C PHE A 42 15.50 21.93 5.79
N ALA A 43 16.53 22.61 6.30
CA ALA A 43 17.08 22.34 7.62
C ALA A 43 16.49 23.25 8.71
N VAL A 44 16.05 22.63 9.82
CA VAL A 44 15.45 23.31 10.97
C VAL A 44 16.16 22.85 12.24
N ASP A 45 16.58 23.81 13.05
CA ASP A 45 17.02 23.56 14.41
C ASP A 45 15.79 23.49 15.32
N ILE A 46 15.56 22.30 15.89
CA ILE A 46 14.48 22.04 16.85
C ILE A 46 15.01 21.99 18.28
N GLY A 47 16.32 22.00 18.50
CA GLY A 47 16.93 21.99 19.83
C GLY A 47 16.58 23.24 20.65
N SER A 48 16.30 24.35 19.97
CA SER A 48 15.82 25.58 20.60
C SER A 48 14.37 25.48 21.11
N ILE A 49 13.59 24.48 20.71
CA ILE A 49 12.21 24.32 21.20
C ILE A 49 12.27 23.81 22.65
N ARG A 50 11.76 24.64 23.58
CA ARG A 50 11.71 24.31 25.00
C ARG A 50 10.58 23.32 25.26
N VAL A 51 10.83 22.30 26.06
CA VAL A 51 9.79 21.32 26.46
C VAL A 51 9.33 21.71 27.86
N LEU A 52 8.17 22.36 27.95
CA LEU A 52 7.57 22.74 29.23
C LEU A 52 6.46 21.73 29.57
N THR A 53 6.67 20.95 30.63
CA THR A 53 5.75 19.87 30.97
C THR A 53 4.48 20.40 31.64
N GLY A 54 3.37 19.66 31.52
CA GLY A 54 2.11 19.95 32.21
C GLY A 54 1.38 21.24 31.79
N LEU A 55 1.78 21.91 30.70
CA LEU A 55 1.11 23.13 30.21
C LEU A 55 -0.34 22.90 29.82
N ASN A 56 -0.66 21.72 29.27
CA ASN A 56 -2.03 21.32 28.93
C ASN A 56 -2.92 21.25 30.19
N ILE A 57 -2.42 20.66 31.27
CA ILE A 57 -3.14 20.57 32.56
C ILE A 57 -3.37 21.99 33.12
N LEU A 58 -2.36 22.85 33.06
CA LEU A 58 -2.47 24.24 33.50
C LEU A 58 -3.48 25.02 32.65
N ALA A 59 -3.48 24.82 31.33
CA ALA A 59 -4.42 25.40 30.38
C ALA A 59 -5.87 24.99 30.71
N GLU A 60 -6.14 23.69 30.85
CA GLU A 60 -7.49 23.20 31.17
C GLU A 60 -7.99 23.73 32.50
N SER A 61 -7.12 23.79 33.52
CA SER A 61 -7.50 24.32 34.83
C SER A 61 -7.91 25.78 34.75
N ILE A 62 -7.15 26.61 34.03
CA ILE A 62 -7.49 28.03 33.88
C ILE A 62 -8.71 28.24 32.98
N ILE A 63 -8.86 27.47 31.90
CA ILE A 63 -10.02 27.54 31.00
C ILE A 63 -11.30 27.20 31.78
N LYS A 64 -11.29 26.12 32.57
CA LYS A 64 -12.41 25.75 33.43
C LYS A 64 -12.75 26.85 34.43
N ALA A 65 -11.75 27.43 35.09
CA ALA A 65 -11.96 28.53 36.02
C ALA A 65 -12.54 29.78 35.34
N ILE A 66 -12.15 30.07 34.10
CA ILE A 66 -12.69 31.17 33.29
C ILE A 66 -14.17 30.92 33.01
N ILE A 67 -14.51 29.74 32.49
CA ILE A 67 -15.90 29.35 32.19
C ILE A 67 -16.78 29.40 33.44
N ASP A 68 -16.31 28.84 34.55
CA ASP A 68 -17.06 28.83 35.82
C ASP A 68 -17.33 30.26 36.31
N ARG A 69 -16.38 31.20 36.14
CA ARG A 69 -16.58 32.59 36.59
C ARG A 69 -17.34 33.47 35.60
N SER A 70 -17.29 33.19 34.30
CA SER A 70 -18.04 33.95 33.29
C SER A 70 -19.53 33.63 33.30
N VAL A 71 -19.94 32.42 33.66
CA VAL A 71 -21.37 32.04 33.76
C VAL A 71 -22.08 32.76 34.91
N PHE A 72 -21.37 33.09 35.99
CA PHE A 72 -21.96 33.64 37.24
C PHE A 72 -21.48 35.05 37.61
N GLY A 73 -20.60 35.65 36.82
CA GLY A 73 -19.95 36.93 37.13
C GLY A 73 -20.80 38.17 36.84
N ARG A 74 -20.77 39.16 37.75
CA ARG A 74 -21.36 40.52 37.55
C ARG A 74 -20.30 41.62 37.66
N SER A 75 -19.03 41.27 37.50
CA SER A 75 -17.87 42.14 37.66
C SER A 75 -16.74 41.68 36.76
N ASP A 76 -15.66 42.46 36.69
CA ASP A 76 -14.39 42.03 36.12
C ASP A 76 -13.94 40.69 36.73
N ILE A 77 -13.30 39.86 35.91
CA ILE A 77 -12.76 38.56 36.31
C ILE A 77 -11.27 38.71 36.57
N LEU A 78 -10.87 38.28 37.77
CA LEU A 78 -9.50 37.94 38.12
C LEU A 78 -9.50 36.49 38.60
N ILE A 79 -8.76 35.63 37.90
CA ILE A 79 -8.54 34.24 38.26
C ILE A 79 -7.06 34.05 38.51
N GLU A 80 -6.71 33.36 39.58
CA GLU A 80 -5.36 32.93 39.86
C GLU A 80 -5.32 31.41 39.95
N GLN A 81 -4.45 30.81 39.15
CA GLN A 81 -4.20 29.38 39.11
C GLN A 81 -2.76 29.13 39.55
N SER A 82 -2.58 28.29 40.56
CA SER A 82 -1.23 27.94 41.03
C SER A 82 -0.52 27.05 40.00
N VAL A 83 0.78 27.30 39.81
CA VAL A 83 1.69 26.44 39.04
C VAL A 83 2.23 25.38 39.98
N ASP A 84 1.98 24.12 39.65
CA ASP A 84 2.39 22.99 40.47
C ASP A 84 3.86 22.65 40.17
N PRO A 85 4.78 22.68 41.15
CA PRO A 85 6.19 22.37 40.94
C PRO A 85 6.44 20.94 40.43
N ASP A 86 5.54 20.00 40.69
CA ASP A 86 5.66 18.61 40.26
C ASP A 86 5.13 18.40 38.83
N LEU A 87 4.11 19.16 38.42
CA LEU A 87 3.52 19.05 37.07
C LEU A 87 4.13 20.02 36.05
N GLN A 88 4.56 21.22 36.48
CA GLN A 88 5.19 22.25 35.65
C GLN A 88 6.54 22.74 36.24
N PRO A 89 7.50 21.82 36.48
CA PRO A 89 8.78 22.13 37.11
C PRO A 89 9.59 23.18 36.36
N GLU A 90 9.50 23.24 35.03
CA GLU A 90 10.26 24.20 34.22
C GLU A 90 9.77 25.65 34.44
N LEU A 91 8.45 25.87 34.49
CA LEU A 91 7.89 27.20 34.77
C LEU A 91 8.20 27.64 36.21
N TYR A 92 8.08 26.72 37.17
CA TYR A 92 8.38 27.03 38.56
C TYR A 92 9.85 27.43 38.77
N LYS A 93 10.78 26.70 38.14
CA LYS A 93 12.22 27.02 38.15
C LYS A 93 12.53 28.36 37.48
N ALA A 94 11.76 28.75 36.48
CA ALA A 94 11.84 30.07 35.83
C ALA A 94 11.33 31.23 36.71
N GLY A 95 10.83 30.92 37.92
CA GLY A 95 10.34 31.90 38.88
C GLY A 95 8.83 32.10 38.86
N VAL A 96 8.09 31.38 38.02
CA VAL A 96 6.62 31.50 37.90
C VAL A 96 5.91 30.59 38.91
N ALA A 97 5.24 31.17 39.90
CA ALA A 97 4.47 30.45 40.91
C ALA A 97 2.96 30.40 40.61
N ASN A 98 2.43 31.37 39.85
CA ASN A 98 1.01 31.43 39.50
C ASN A 98 0.80 31.90 38.05
N LEU A 99 -0.35 31.54 37.50
CA LEU A 99 -0.91 32.08 36.26
C LEU A 99 -2.18 32.87 36.62
N ALA A 100 -2.18 34.16 36.33
CA ALA A 100 -3.31 35.05 36.55
C ALA A 100 -3.99 35.37 35.22
N PHE A 101 -5.32 35.29 35.17
CA PHE A 101 -6.13 35.73 34.04
C PHE A 101 -7.01 36.91 34.45
N THR A 102 -6.97 37.99 33.66
CA THR A 102 -7.74 39.21 33.91
C THR A 102 -8.49 39.65 32.68
N THR A 103 -9.78 39.95 32.84
CA THR A 103 -10.63 40.52 31.79
C THR A 103 -11.75 41.37 32.40
N ARG A 104 -12.30 42.31 31.63
CA ARG A 104 -13.36 43.21 32.11
C ARG A 104 -14.75 42.67 31.84
N LEU A 105 -15.72 43.18 32.60
CA LEU A 105 -17.13 42.84 32.44
C LEU A 105 -17.62 42.97 30.99
N THR A 106 -17.20 44.02 30.27
CA THR A 106 -17.58 44.25 28.87
C THR A 106 -17.12 43.16 27.91
N VAL A 107 -16.03 42.46 28.23
CA VAL A 107 -15.55 41.30 27.45
C VAL A 107 -16.19 40.00 27.97
N ILE A 108 -16.55 39.97 29.25
CA ILE A 108 -17.21 38.83 29.91
C ILE A 108 -18.62 38.58 29.39
N GLU A 109 -19.35 39.64 29.04
CA GLU A 109 -20.71 39.52 28.48
C GLU A 109 -20.72 38.76 27.14
N ASP A 110 -19.63 38.86 26.36
CA ASP A 110 -19.48 38.19 25.07
C ASP A 110 -18.80 36.81 25.17
N LEU A 111 -18.03 36.58 26.25
CA LEU A 111 -17.25 35.35 26.53
C LEU A 111 -18.04 34.04 26.36
N PRO A 112 -19.32 33.92 26.77
CA PRO A 112 -20.09 32.69 26.59
C PRO A 112 -20.30 32.24 25.15
N GLN A 113 -20.27 33.17 24.20
CA GLN A 113 -20.43 32.87 22.78
C GLN A 113 -19.15 32.26 22.18
N PHE A 114 -18.00 32.47 22.83
CA PHE A 114 -16.67 32.16 22.31
C PHE A 114 -15.88 31.19 23.20
N TYR A 115 -16.53 30.43 24.10
CA TYR A 115 -15.84 29.55 25.04
C TYR A 115 -14.85 28.58 24.38
N THR A 116 -15.26 28.00 23.26
CA THR A 116 -14.43 27.07 22.51
C THR A 116 -13.19 27.76 21.93
N ASP A 117 -13.36 28.95 21.34
CA ASP A 117 -12.28 29.73 20.73
C ASP A 117 -11.29 30.25 21.77
N ILE A 118 -11.78 30.74 22.90
CA ILE A 118 -10.95 31.21 24.03
C ILE A 118 -10.14 30.05 24.61
N GLY A 119 -10.75 28.86 24.72
CA GLY A 119 -10.04 27.65 25.09
C GLY A 119 -8.86 27.34 24.15
N PHE A 120 -9.08 27.40 22.83
CA PHE A 120 -8.00 27.23 21.86
C PHE A 120 -6.93 28.32 21.95
N GLN A 121 -7.33 29.59 22.08
CA GLN A 121 -6.41 30.73 22.20
C GLN A 121 -5.51 30.61 23.44
N ILE A 122 -6.05 30.22 24.59
CA ILE A 122 -5.26 29.99 25.82
C ILE A 122 -4.27 28.83 25.64
N ARG A 123 -4.72 27.71 25.09
CA ARG A 123 -3.82 26.58 24.78
C ARG A 123 -2.71 27.01 23.82
N TYR A 124 -3.02 27.80 22.80
CA TYR A 124 -2.02 28.34 21.86
C TYR A 124 -0.99 29.21 22.58
N MET A 125 -1.44 30.18 23.37
CA MET A 125 -0.54 31.09 24.07
C MET A 125 0.42 30.35 24.98
N LEU A 126 -0.07 29.38 25.77
CA LEU A 126 0.78 28.59 26.65
C LEU A 126 1.76 27.72 25.86
N ASN A 127 1.31 27.09 24.77
CA ASN A 127 2.20 26.33 23.89
C ASN A 127 3.24 27.24 23.22
N ALA A 128 2.90 28.47 22.84
CA ALA A 128 3.81 29.41 22.18
C ALA A 128 4.97 29.85 23.07
N ILE A 129 4.83 29.79 24.41
CA ILE A 129 5.93 30.03 25.36
C ILE A 129 7.09 29.03 25.15
N GLN A 130 6.84 27.88 24.52
CA GLN A 130 7.88 26.91 24.19
C GLN A 130 8.83 27.36 23.08
N ASN A 131 8.46 28.40 22.32
CA ASN A 131 9.36 29.06 21.37
C ASN A 131 10.42 29.87 22.15
N ASP A 132 11.70 29.62 21.89
CA ASP A 132 12.79 30.26 22.63
C ASP A 132 12.79 31.80 22.56
N ALA A 133 12.38 32.39 21.43
CA ALA A 133 12.30 33.83 21.29
C ALA A 133 11.17 34.43 22.14
N ILE A 134 10.02 33.73 22.22
CA ILE A 134 8.90 34.12 23.08
C ILE A 134 9.28 33.92 24.55
N TYR A 135 9.85 32.76 24.88
CA TYR A 135 10.31 32.45 26.23
C TYR A 135 11.29 33.48 26.73
N SER A 136 12.34 33.77 25.96
CA SER A 136 13.41 34.69 26.35
C SER A 136 12.93 36.14 26.42
N ALA A 137 11.94 36.53 25.62
CA ALA A 137 11.31 37.85 25.75
C ALA A 137 10.45 37.95 27.02
N LEU A 138 9.71 36.89 27.37
CA LEU A 138 8.81 36.85 28.52
C LEU A 138 9.57 36.64 29.85
N LEU A 139 10.61 35.81 29.83
CA LEU A 139 11.41 35.34 30.95
C LEU A 139 12.91 35.45 30.58
N PRO A 140 13.45 36.68 30.45
CA PRO A 140 14.83 36.88 30.01
C PRO A 140 15.86 36.35 31.00
N GLU A 141 17.01 35.95 30.48
CA GLU A 141 18.18 35.65 31.30
C GLU A 141 18.73 36.94 31.95
N THR A 142 19.34 36.79 33.12
CA THR A 142 19.66 37.85 34.10
C THR A 142 20.05 39.22 33.52
N GLY A 143 19.31 40.27 33.91
CA GLY A 143 19.69 41.68 33.72
C GLY A 143 18.80 42.47 32.75
N GLU A 144 18.06 41.80 31.87
CA GLU A 144 17.11 42.45 30.95
C GLU A 144 15.69 42.53 31.55
N PRO A 145 14.93 43.61 31.28
CA PRO A 145 13.54 43.70 31.71
C PRO A 145 12.65 42.75 30.87
N PRO A 146 11.73 41.99 31.49
CA PRO A 146 10.79 41.15 30.76
C PRO A 146 9.90 42.00 29.86
N ARG A 147 9.57 41.45 28.69
CA ARG A 147 8.66 42.06 27.72
C ARG A 147 7.38 41.22 27.66
N GLY A 148 6.24 41.90 27.56
CA GLY A 148 4.97 41.22 27.32
C GLY A 148 4.94 40.58 25.92
N ILE A 149 4.08 39.60 25.74
CA ILE A 149 3.80 38.96 24.45
C ILE A 149 2.37 39.29 24.08
N LEU A 150 2.19 39.99 22.96
CA LEU A 150 0.88 40.36 22.43
C LEU A 150 0.46 39.32 21.39
N PHE A 151 -0.68 38.69 21.61
CA PHE A 151 -1.32 37.76 20.68
C PHE A 151 -2.52 38.42 20.01
N PRO A 152 -2.39 38.88 18.75
CA PRO A 152 -3.43 39.63 18.07
C PRO A 152 -4.40 38.71 17.30
N PHE A 153 -5.16 37.85 18.01
CA PHE A 153 -6.11 36.92 17.38
C PHE A 153 -7.22 37.59 16.53
N HIS A 154 -7.36 38.92 16.59
CA HIS A 154 -8.24 39.75 15.75
C HIS A 154 -7.68 40.08 14.34
N ARG A 155 -6.46 39.63 13.97
CA ARG A 155 -5.75 40.09 12.76
C ARG A 155 -5.61 39.07 11.63
N GLU A 156 -6.07 37.84 11.77
CA GLU A 156 -5.90 36.83 10.71
C GLU A 156 -7.08 36.76 9.75
N ASP A 157 -6.74 36.62 8.45
CA ASP A 157 -7.64 36.68 7.31
C ASP A 157 -8.67 35.52 7.31
N ASP A 158 -9.93 35.87 7.04
CA ASP A 158 -11.16 35.05 6.90
C ASP A 158 -11.86 34.48 8.15
N SER A 159 -11.33 34.66 9.36
CA SER A 159 -12.10 34.37 10.59
C SER A 159 -11.76 35.33 11.72
N ASP A 160 -12.33 36.52 11.68
CA ASP A 160 -12.42 37.40 12.85
C ASP A 160 -13.34 36.71 13.88
N LEU A 161 -12.80 35.79 14.69
CA LEU A 161 -13.64 34.89 15.51
C LEU A 161 -14.16 35.58 16.77
N THR A 162 -13.50 36.62 17.28
CA THR A 162 -13.84 37.18 18.61
C THR A 162 -13.64 38.70 18.79
N GLY A 163 -12.88 39.40 17.94
CA GLY A 163 -12.56 40.83 18.14
C GLY A 163 -11.64 41.13 19.34
N PHE A 164 -10.97 40.11 19.89
CA PHE A 164 -10.14 40.22 21.09
C PHE A 164 -8.63 40.12 20.82
N PHE A 165 -7.83 40.60 21.76
CA PHE A 165 -6.40 40.30 21.83
C PHE A 165 -5.97 39.97 23.25
N TYR A 166 -4.85 39.25 23.37
CA TYR A 166 -4.29 38.87 24.66
C TYR A 166 -2.91 39.46 24.84
N LEU A 167 -2.64 39.95 26.04
CA LEU A 167 -1.31 40.36 26.46
C LEU A 167 -0.85 39.44 27.60
N LEU A 168 0.20 38.66 27.35
CA LEU A 168 0.85 37.79 28.33
C LEU A 168 2.08 38.49 28.90
N GLU A 169 2.16 38.67 30.21
CA GLU A 169 3.27 39.36 30.88
C GLU A 169 3.81 38.54 32.04
N TYR A 170 5.12 38.58 32.27
CA TYR A 170 5.69 38.11 33.52
C TYR A 170 5.83 39.28 34.51
N VAL A 171 5.35 39.08 35.74
CA VAL A 171 5.43 40.07 36.83
C VAL A 171 6.44 39.57 37.87
N PRO A 172 7.71 40.03 37.85
CA PRO A 172 8.77 39.46 38.69
C PRO A 172 8.53 39.62 40.20
N SER A 173 7.97 40.76 40.62
CA SER A 173 7.72 41.07 42.03
C SER A 173 6.67 40.14 42.66
N GLY A 174 5.70 39.69 41.87
CA GLY A 174 4.65 38.77 42.30
C GLY A 174 4.89 37.31 41.90
N ARG A 175 5.93 37.05 41.10
CA ARG A 175 6.26 35.70 40.58
C ARG A 175 5.08 35.05 39.85
N PHE A 176 4.39 35.77 38.97
CA PHE A 176 3.28 35.21 38.19
C PHE A 176 3.30 35.64 36.73
N LEU A 177 2.71 34.81 35.87
CA LEU A 177 2.36 35.16 34.49
C LEU A 177 0.95 35.73 34.46
N ARG A 178 0.74 36.89 33.84
CA ARG A 178 -0.55 37.55 33.68
C ARG A 178 -1.02 37.47 32.24
N ILE A 179 -2.18 36.88 32.01
CA ILE A 179 -2.91 36.92 30.75
C ILE A 179 -3.99 38.00 30.88
N THR A 180 -3.87 39.08 30.11
CA THR A 180 -4.89 40.14 30.02
C THR A 180 -5.64 40.02 28.70
N LEU A 181 -6.95 39.80 28.76
CA LEU A 181 -7.83 39.76 27.59
C LEU A 181 -8.59 41.09 27.47
N GLU A 182 -8.49 41.75 26.32
CA GLU A 182 -9.21 43.00 26.02
C GLU A 182 -9.83 42.97 24.62
N SER A 183 -10.91 43.73 24.45
CA SER A 183 -11.50 44.02 23.13
C SER A 183 -10.69 45.07 22.39
N VAL A 184 -10.56 44.92 21.08
CA VAL A 184 -9.94 45.92 20.21
C VAL A 184 -10.73 47.24 20.22
N GLU A 185 -12.06 47.17 20.38
CA GLU A 185 -12.95 48.32 20.32
C GLU A 185 -12.95 49.18 21.60
N ASP A 186 -12.76 48.57 22.78
CA ASP A 186 -12.79 49.23 24.11
C ASP A 186 -11.51 49.00 24.94
N SER A 187 -10.37 48.81 24.28
CA SER A 187 -9.09 48.62 24.95
C SER A 187 -8.67 49.87 25.74
N ARG A 188 -8.32 49.69 27.02
CA ARG A 188 -7.63 50.75 27.80
C ARG A 188 -6.15 50.47 27.97
N LEU A 189 -5.65 49.35 27.44
CA LEU A 189 -4.22 49.07 27.43
C LEU A 189 -3.52 50.04 26.49
N ARG A 190 -2.66 50.88 27.05
CA ARG A 190 -1.79 51.76 26.27
C ARG A 190 -0.59 50.96 25.78
N MET A 191 -0.78 50.17 24.72
CA MET A 191 0.24 49.27 24.17
C MET A 191 1.55 49.98 23.83
N THR A 192 1.52 51.27 23.47
CA THR A 192 2.74 52.08 23.23
C THR A 192 3.63 52.29 24.46
N ARG A 193 3.11 52.05 25.67
CA ARG A 193 3.83 52.21 26.94
C ARG A 193 4.20 50.89 27.61
N ILE A 194 3.70 49.78 27.10
CA ILE A 194 4.00 48.44 27.62
C ILE A 194 5.07 47.86 26.70
N PRO A 195 6.29 47.57 27.16
CA PRO A 195 7.28 46.87 26.35
C PRO A 195 6.75 45.48 26.01
N HIS A 196 6.49 45.23 24.72
CA HIS A 196 5.96 43.94 24.27
C HIS A 196 6.54 43.52 22.92
N VAL A 197 6.37 42.25 22.59
CA VAL A 197 6.61 41.64 21.28
C VAL A 197 5.26 41.15 20.77
N ALA A 198 4.86 41.56 19.57
CA ALA A 198 3.66 41.04 18.94
C ALA A 198 3.99 39.73 18.22
N VAL A 199 3.15 38.71 18.42
CA VAL A 199 3.19 37.49 17.62
C VAL A 199 2.63 37.81 16.24
N GLU A 200 3.44 37.62 15.20
CA GLU A 200 3.12 38.03 13.84
C GLU A 200 2.21 37.02 13.09
N SER A 201 2.26 35.74 13.47
CA SER A 201 1.46 34.65 12.88
C SER A 201 0.99 33.70 13.97
N ILE A 202 -0.27 33.30 13.91
CA ILE A 202 -0.93 32.43 14.86
C ILE A 202 -1.36 31.15 14.12
N ASP A 203 -0.92 29.99 14.59
CA ASP A 203 -1.36 28.70 14.04
C ASP A 203 -2.10 27.91 15.12
N LEU A 204 -3.43 28.00 15.10
CA LEU A 204 -4.29 27.34 16.08
C LEU A 204 -4.35 25.81 15.91
N ILE A 205 -3.77 25.22 14.86
CA ILE A 205 -3.94 23.79 14.56
C ILE A 205 -3.37 22.93 15.70
N HIS A 206 -2.28 23.35 16.35
CA HIS A 206 -1.65 22.67 17.49
C HIS A 206 -2.51 22.61 18.77
N THR A 207 -3.57 23.40 18.86
CA THR A 207 -4.40 23.50 20.08
C THR A 207 -5.47 22.42 20.18
N ARG A 208 -5.61 21.62 19.12
CA ARG A 208 -6.70 20.65 18.94
C ARG A 208 -6.28 19.20 19.21
N VAL A 209 -5.02 18.95 19.60
CA VAL A 209 -4.48 17.60 19.85
C VAL A 209 -3.56 17.58 21.07
N ASP A 210 -3.62 16.48 21.82
CA ASP A 210 -2.70 16.18 22.93
C ASP A 210 -1.33 15.72 22.40
N ILE A 211 -0.52 16.70 21.95
CA ILE A 211 0.86 16.46 21.50
C ILE A 211 1.71 15.75 22.57
N PRO A 212 1.68 16.14 23.86
CA PRO A 212 2.39 15.42 24.92
C PRO A 212 2.02 13.93 25.02
N GLY A 213 0.72 13.61 24.97
CA GLY A 213 0.23 12.23 24.99
C GLY A 213 0.71 11.43 23.77
N ALA A 214 0.56 11.99 22.57
CA ALA A 214 1.04 11.37 21.34
C ALA A 214 2.57 11.14 21.37
N ALA A 215 3.34 12.12 21.85
CA ALA A 215 4.79 11.99 21.99
C ALA A 215 5.19 10.86 22.94
N ALA A 216 4.48 10.70 24.06
CA ALA A 216 4.73 9.62 25.02
C ALA A 216 4.47 8.25 24.41
N MET A 217 3.34 8.09 23.70
CA MET A 217 2.98 6.85 23.01
C MET A 217 4.01 6.47 21.94
N LEU A 218 4.40 7.43 21.10
CA LEU A 218 5.39 7.19 20.05
C LEU A 218 6.76 6.86 20.66
N ALA A 219 7.23 7.64 21.65
CA ALA A 219 8.50 7.38 22.31
C ALA A 219 8.55 5.98 22.94
N GLN A 220 7.44 5.52 23.55
CA GLN A 220 7.32 4.17 24.09
C GLN A 220 7.39 3.11 22.98
N GLY A 221 6.65 3.29 21.87
CA GLY A 221 6.68 2.36 20.73
C GLY A 221 8.06 2.25 20.08
N LEU A 222 8.78 3.38 19.93
CA LEU A 222 10.17 3.39 19.44
C LEU A 222 11.10 2.63 20.39
N LEU A 223 10.96 2.85 21.71
CA LEU A 223 11.77 2.18 22.72
C LEU A 223 11.54 0.67 22.71
N GLU A 224 10.28 0.22 22.64
CA GLU A 224 9.92 -1.19 22.53
C GLU A 224 10.50 -1.84 21.27
N SER A 225 10.37 -1.18 20.12
CA SER A 225 11.01 -1.64 18.87
C SER A 225 12.53 -1.77 19.03
N CYS A 226 13.19 -0.81 19.70
CA CYS A 226 14.62 -0.87 19.99
C CYS A 226 14.99 -2.06 20.89
N ILE A 227 14.19 -2.33 21.94
CA ILE A 227 14.37 -3.47 22.85
C ILE A 227 14.26 -4.80 22.08
N HIS A 228 13.31 -4.88 21.14
CA HIS A 228 13.10 -6.05 20.27
C HIS A 228 14.07 -6.10 19.08
N GLN A 229 15.16 -5.33 19.10
CA GLN A 229 16.20 -5.29 18.08
C GLN A 229 15.71 -4.92 16.67
N ARG A 230 14.56 -4.25 16.56
CA ARG A 230 14.05 -3.73 15.29
C ARG A 230 14.79 -2.46 14.87
N TRP A 231 14.76 -2.16 13.58
CA TRP A 231 15.32 -0.94 12.97
C TRP A 231 14.24 0.06 12.54
N ASN A 232 12.96 -0.27 12.79
CA ASN A 232 11.83 0.57 12.46
C ASN A 232 10.68 0.43 13.46
N TYR A 233 9.75 1.39 13.39
CA TYR A 233 8.48 1.39 14.09
C TYR A 233 7.43 2.09 13.21
N ILE A 234 6.22 1.53 13.13
CA ILE A 234 5.14 2.08 12.32
C ILE A 234 3.97 2.39 13.24
N ALA A 235 3.54 3.65 13.28
CA ALA A 235 2.34 4.09 13.96
C ALA A 235 1.23 4.33 12.92
N THR A 236 0.15 3.56 13.02
CA THR A 236 -1.04 3.68 12.17
C THR A 236 -2.12 4.51 12.86
N ALA A 237 -3.15 4.92 12.12
CA ALA A 237 -4.34 5.59 12.69
C ALA A 237 -4.96 4.85 13.89
N ALA A 238 -4.91 3.51 13.91
CA ALA A 238 -5.40 2.72 15.05
C ALA A 238 -4.65 2.99 16.37
N HIS A 239 -3.42 3.52 16.30
CA HIS A 239 -2.57 3.80 17.46
C HIS A 239 -2.55 5.29 17.82
N VAL A 240 -2.67 6.18 16.84
CA VAL A 240 -2.47 7.63 16.99
C VAL A 240 -3.47 8.45 16.16
N GLU A 241 -4.76 8.10 16.25
CA GLU A 241 -5.86 8.68 15.46
C GLU A 241 -5.88 10.21 15.50
N ASP A 242 -5.84 10.79 16.70
CA ASP A 242 -5.86 12.25 16.88
C ASP A 242 -4.68 12.94 16.20
N LEU A 243 -3.49 12.34 16.25
CA LEU A 243 -2.30 12.88 15.61
C LEU A 243 -2.41 12.84 14.09
N ILE A 244 -2.89 11.73 13.53
CA ILE A 244 -3.14 11.61 12.08
C ILE A 244 -4.14 12.67 11.63
N HIS A 245 -5.27 12.82 12.33
CA HIS A 245 -6.27 13.83 12.03
C HIS A 245 -5.71 15.27 12.12
N PHE A 246 -4.82 15.53 13.08
CA PHE A 246 -4.11 16.80 13.17
C PHE A 246 -3.22 17.07 11.97
N LEU A 247 -2.42 16.09 11.55
CA LEU A 247 -1.56 16.24 10.37
C LEU A 247 -2.38 16.48 9.10
N GLN A 248 -3.52 15.80 8.95
CA GLN A 248 -4.46 16.02 7.85
C GLN A 248 -4.97 17.46 7.84
N LYS A 249 -5.37 17.99 9.00
CA LYS A 249 -5.78 19.40 9.15
C LYS A 249 -4.63 20.39 8.94
N ALA A 250 -3.40 20.00 9.25
CA ALA A 250 -2.19 20.81 9.02
C ALA A 250 -1.77 20.88 7.54
N GLY A 251 -2.48 20.20 6.63
CA GLY A 251 -2.26 20.23 5.18
C GLY A 251 -1.73 18.92 4.60
N LEU A 252 -1.44 17.91 5.42
CA LEU A 252 -1.06 16.56 4.96
C LEU A 252 -2.31 15.68 4.82
N ALA A 253 -3.24 16.11 3.95
CA ALA A 253 -4.62 15.58 3.87
C ALA A 253 -4.71 14.06 3.69
N ASP A 254 -3.77 13.45 2.98
CA ASP A 254 -3.80 12.03 2.64
C ASP A 254 -3.08 11.14 3.66
N ILE A 255 -2.53 11.70 4.74
CA ILE A 255 -1.69 10.92 5.66
C ILE A 255 -2.50 9.84 6.39
N GLU A 256 -1.94 8.63 6.47
CA GLU A 256 -2.54 7.47 7.13
C GLU A 256 -1.59 6.83 8.16
N VAL A 257 -0.28 6.99 7.93
CA VAL A 257 0.77 6.27 8.67
C VAL A 257 1.96 7.18 8.95
N ILE A 258 2.56 7.00 10.12
CA ILE A 258 3.85 7.60 10.50
C ILE A 258 4.87 6.46 10.67
N SER A 259 5.93 6.49 9.87
CA SER A 259 6.97 5.47 9.82
C SER A 259 8.27 6.00 10.38
N PHE A 260 8.84 5.32 11.37
CA PHE A 260 10.11 5.65 11.99
C PHE A 260 11.16 4.63 11.59
N SER A 261 12.37 5.10 11.25
CA SER A 261 13.50 4.23 10.93
C SER A 261 14.80 4.78 11.49
N TRP A 262 15.75 3.90 11.79
CA TRP A 262 17.02 4.29 12.39
C TRP A 262 18.12 3.25 12.16
N PRO A 263 19.40 3.67 12.15
CA PRO A 263 20.52 2.74 12.09
C PRO A 263 20.86 2.18 13.48
N ALA A 264 21.81 1.24 13.55
CA ALA A 264 22.14 0.53 14.79
C ALA A 264 22.67 1.45 15.91
N GLU A 265 23.30 2.57 15.54
CA GLU A 265 23.86 3.59 16.42
C GLU A 265 22.76 4.26 17.25
N PHE A 266 21.65 4.64 16.62
CA PHE A 266 20.52 5.26 17.29
C PHE A 266 19.90 4.34 18.34
N ARG A 267 19.79 3.04 18.03
CA ARG A 267 19.31 2.03 18.98
C ARG A 267 20.21 1.97 20.21
N LYS A 268 21.53 1.94 20.00
CA LYS A 268 22.51 1.92 21.10
C LYS A 268 22.38 3.16 21.97
N GLU A 269 22.24 4.34 21.37
CA GLU A 269 22.03 5.60 22.08
C GLU A 269 20.71 5.59 22.87
N THR A 270 19.61 5.21 22.23
CA THR A 270 18.27 5.17 22.84
C THR A 270 18.20 4.23 24.04
N LEU A 271 18.87 3.08 23.98
CA LEU A 271 18.90 2.11 25.09
C LEU A 271 19.87 2.51 26.22
N SER A 272 20.81 3.43 25.97
CA SER A 272 21.81 3.87 26.95
C SER A 272 21.54 5.26 27.54
N THR A 273 20.54 5.98 27.02
CA THR A 273 20.17 7.32 27.48
C THR A 273 18.88 7.32 28.31
N PRO A 274 18.69 8.30 29.21
CA PRO A 274 17.44 8.48 29.94
C PRO A 274 16.21 8.64 29.01
N LYS A 275 15.10 7.98 29.35
CA LYS A 275 13.86 7.95 28.52
C LYS A 275 13.29 9.34 28.19
N ASN A 276 13.49 10.31 29.07
CA ASN A 276 13.05 11.70 28.87
C ASN A 276 13.76 12.39 27.70
N LEU A 277 14.96 11.96 27.29
CA LEU A 277 15.63 12.51 26.12
C LEU A 277 14.94 12.10 24.81
N LEU A 278 14.56 10.82 24.68
CA LEU A 278 13.78 10.35 23.52
C LEU A 278 12.42 11.05 23.48
N TYR A 279 11.72 11.12 24.61
CA TYR A 279 10.45 11.85 24.71
C TYR A 279 10.61 13.32 24.29
N GLY A 280 11.63 14.00 24.82
CA GLY A 280 11.94 15.40 24.49
C GLY A 280 12.24 15.61 23.00
N ARG A 281 12.90 14.66 22.35
CA ARG A 281 13.11 14.68 20.88
C ARG A 281 11.80 14.56 20.12
N ILE A 282 10.99 13.55 20.44
CA ILE A 282 9.73 13.29 19.75
C ILE A 282 8.76 14.46 19.90
N ILE A 283 8.61 15.01 21.11
CA ILE A 283 7.67 16.11 21.35
C ILE A 283 8.05 17.38 20.56
N ARG A 284 9.34 17.71 20.45
CA ARG A 284 9.83 18.82 19.62
C ARG A 284 9.53 18.62 18.14
N ILE A 285 9.69 17.39 17.64
CA ILE A 285 9.34 17.05 16.26
C ILE A 285 7.84 17.26 16.03
N LEU A 286 6.99 16.77 16.93
CA LEU A 286 5.53 16.92 16.80
C LEU A 286 5.08 18.38 16.86
N TYR A 287 5.70 19.21 17.71
CA TYR A 287 5.42 20.65 17.74
C TYR A 287 5.76 21.36 16.44
N LEU A 288 6.73 20.87 15.68
CA LEU A 288 7.08 21.45 14.39
C LEU A 288 6.16 20.98 13.26
N LEU A 289 5.60 19.77 13.34
CA LEU A 289 4.86 19.15 12.23
C LEU A 289 3.54 19.86 11.83
N GLY A 290 3.02 20.75 12.67
CA GLY A 290 1.86 21.58 12.31
C GLY A 290 2.22 22.86 11.58
N ASP A 291 3.51 23.20 11.47
CA ASP A 291 3.95 24.43 10.80
C ASP A 291 3.69 24.35 9.28
N SER A 292 2.88 25.29 8.77
CA SER A 292 2.51 25.37 7.36
C SER A 292 3.71 25.45 6.40
N THR A 293 4.84 26.05 6.82
CA THR A 293 6.07 26.08 6.03
C THR A 293 6.65 24.68 5.90
N VAL A 294 6.72 23.92 6.99
CA VAL A 294 7.23 22.54 6.99
C VAL A 294 6.35 21.65 6.13
N THR A 295 5.03 21.72 6.31
CA THR A 295 4.08 20.98 5.47
C THR A 295 4.22 21.32 4.00
N ALA A 296 4.34 22.61 3.65
CA ALA A 296 4.52 23.04 2.27
C ALA A 296 5.82 22.51 1.64
N ARG A 297 6.91 22.38 2.42
CA ARG A 297 8.18 21.79 1.93
C ARG A 297 8.05 20.29 1.71
N LEU A 298 7.42 19.59 2.64
CA LEU A 298 7.15 18.16 2.51
C LEU A 298 6.29 17.84 1.28
N LEU A 299 5.22 18.61 1.04
CA LEU A 299 4.35 18.46 -0.14
C LEU A 299 5.07 18.75 -1.47
N ARG A 300 6.15 19.55 -1.45
CA ARG A 300 7.04 19.77 -2.60
C ARG A 300 8.11 18.69 -2.74
N SER A 301 7.97 17.56 -2.05
CA SER A 301 8.91 16.44 -2.05
C SER A 301 10.32 16.80 -1.54
N MET A 302 10.47 17.90 -0.80
CA MET A 302 11.74 18.26 -0.16
C MET A 302 11.95 17.41 1.11
N VAL A 303 13.21 17.14 1.44
CA VAL A 303 13.56 16.50 2.72
C VAL A 303 13.68 17.59 3.79
N VAL A 304 12.93 17.44 4.88
CA VAL A 304 13.04 18.33 6.04
C VAL A 304 13.99 17.72 7.06
N LYS A 305 15.14 18.35 7.29
CA LYS A 305 16.15 17.89 8.26
C LYS A 305 15.96 18.63 9.58
N LEU A 306 15.61 17.89 10.63
CA LEU A 306 15.48 18.40 11.99
C LEU A 306 16.75 18.10 12.77
N LYS A 307 17.35 19.15 13.34
CA LYS A 307 18.53 19.02 14.18
C LYS A 307 18.15 19.21 15.64
N ASP A 308 18.51 18.24 16.47
CA ASP A 308 18.40 18.29 17.93
C ASP A 308 19.78 17.97 18.54
N GLU A 309 19.99 18.25 19.82
CA GLU A 309 21.30 18.03 20.45
C GLU A 309 21.81 16.58 20.26
N GLY A 310 22.94 16.46 19.56
CA GLY A 310 23.60 15.19 19.26
C GLY A 310 22.86 14.28 18.26
N CYS A 311 21.73 14.69 17.71
CA CYS A 311 20.89 13.85 16.84
C CYS A 311 20.28 14.65 15.68
N CYS A 312 19.95 13.97 14.59
CA CYS A 312 19.12 14.55 13.54
C CYS A 312 17.99 13.59 13.16
N CYS A 313 16.90 14.14 12.65
CA CYS A 313 15.77 13.40 12.12
C CYS A 313 15.42 13.96 10.74
N PHE A 314 15.31 13.11 9.73
CA PHE A 314 14.97 13.48 8.36
C PHE A 314 13.54 13.10 8.07
N LEU A 315 12.76 14.06 7.59
CA LEU A 315 11.35 13.92 7.29
C LEU A 315 11.13 13.97 5.79
N ASP A 316 10.38 13.02 5.26
CA ASP A 316 9.90 13.04 3.89
C ASP A 316 8.57 12.30 3.75
N LEU A 317 7.81 12.66 2.72
CA LEU A 317 6.56 11.98 2.38
C LEU A 317 6.83 10.83 1.41
N SER A 318 6.08 9.75 1.59
CA SER A 318 6.03 8.64 0.64
C SER A 318 4.62 8.12 0.48
N GLN A 319 4.48 7.14 -0.41
CA GLN A 319 3.21 6.50 -0.72
C GLN A 319 2.13 7.50 -1.12
N ARG A 320 2.51 8.50 -1.93
CA ARG A 320 1.64 9.61 -2.37
C ARG A 320 1.08 10.39 -1.19
N ASN A 321 1.97 10.83 -0.31
CA ASN A 321 1.66 11.57 0.90
C ASN A 321 0.88 10.78 1.96
N ARG A 322 0.63 9.48 1.76
CA ARG A 322 -0.03 8.63 2.76
C ARG A 322 0.87 8.24 3.93
N CYS A 323 2.18 8.34 3.76
CA CYS A 323 3.16 7.98 4.79
C CYS A 323 4.12 9.13 5.07
N LEU A 324 4.16 9.57 6.34
CA LEU A 324 5.19 10.47 6.84
C LEU A 324 6.35 9.63 7.38
N ASN A 325 7.53 9.77 6.78
CA ASN A 325 8.72 9.04 7.20
C ASN A 325 9.59 9.91 8.10
N LEU A 326 10.06 9.36 9.21
CA LEU A 326 10.99 9.96 10.16
C LEU A 326 12.21 9.05 10.28
N SER A 327 13.35 9.52 9.80
CA SER A 327 14.59 8.75 9.77
C SER A 327 15.64 9.38 10.69
N PHE A 328 16.01 8.70 11.77
CA PHE A 328 17.01 9.22 12.71
C PHE A 328 18.43 9.01 12.21
N LEU A 329 19.31 9.98 12.50
CA LEU A 329 20.75 10.06 12.19
C LEU A 329 21.11 10.15 10.71
N SER A 330 20.36 9.50 9.83
CA SER A 330 20.59 9.51 8.39
C SER A 330 19.26 9.55 7.62
N PRO A 331 19.21 10.18 6.43
CA PRO A 331 18.06 10.05 5.54
C PRO A 331 17.79 8.58 5.23
N ARG A 332 16.53 8.19 5.10
CA ARG A 332 16.21 6.83 4.65
C ARG A 332 16.79 6.58 3.26
N LYS A 333 17.28 5.36 3.05
CA LYS A 333 17.63 4.90 1.71
C LYS A 333 16.33 4.55 0.98
N LYS A 334 16.00 5.29 -0.08
CA LYS A 334 14.87 4.97 -0.96
C LYS A 334 15.31 3.86 -1.91
N THR A 335 14.68 2.70 -1.82
CA THR A 335 14.82 1.68 -2.86
C THR A 335 14.12 2.19 -4.12
N VAL A 336 14.79 2.09 -5.24
CA VAL A 336 14.27 2.52 -6.55
C VAL A 336 14.14 1.30 -7.46
N LEU A 337 13.32 1.41 -8.51
CA LEU A 337 13.04 0.28 -9.41
C LEU A 337 14.31 -0.30 -10.05
N GLU A 338 15.32 0.54 -10.30
CA GLU A 338 16.61 0.15 -10.86
C GLU A 338 17.37 -0.84 -9.97
N GLU A 339 17.16 -0.82 -8.65
CA GLU A 339 17.78 -1.81 -7.75
C GLU A 339 17.23 -3.22 -8.00
N TYR A 340 15.94 -3.34 -8.39
CA TYR A 340 15.35 -4.63 -8.77
C TYR A 340 15.84 -5.10 -10.14
N LEU A 341 15.95 -4.20 -11.12
CA LEU A 341 16.46 -4.54 -12.45
C LEU A 341 17.93 -5.00 -12.40
N LYS A 342 18.76 -4.40 -11.56
CA LYS A 342 20.18 -4.81 -11.38
C LYS A 342 20.35 -6.27 -10.92
N ARG A 343 19.35 -6.87 -10.29
CA ARG A 343 19.34 -8.30 -9.91
C ARG A 343 19.07 -9.23 -11.09
N MET A 344 18.64 -8.68 -12.23
CA MET A 344 18.31 -9.41 -13.45
C MET A 344 19.20 -8.95 -14.61
N PRO A 345 20.49 -9.37 -14.65
CA PRO A 345 21.45 -8.85 -15.61
C PRO A 345 21.07 -9.11 -17.07
N ALA A 346 20.37 -10.20 -17.38
CA ALA A 346 19.95 -10.50 -18.75
C ALA A 346 18.82 -9.56 -19.22
N VAL A 347 17.89 -9.23 -18.32
CA VAL A 347 16.84 -8.24 -18.58
C VAL A 347 17.44 -6.85 -18.74
N LEU A 348 18.40 -6.49 -17.87
CA LEU A 348 19.12 -5.21 -17.94
C LEU A 348 19.87 -5.05 -19.27
N GLU A 349 20.59 -6.09 -19.72
CA GLU A 349 21.30 -6.07 -21.00
C GLU A 349 20.34 -5.92 -22.19
N THR A 350 19.24 -6.67 -22.20
CA THR A 350 18.21 -6.54 -23.24
C THR A 350 17.61 -5.13 -23.26
N SER A 351 17.31 -4.57 -22.10
CA SER A 351 16.77 -3.22 -21.98
C SER A 351 17.73 -2.17 -22.54
N ALA A 352 19.01 -2.26 -22.16
CA ALA A 352 20.05 -1.36 -22.67
C ALA A 352 20.22 -1.43 -24.20
N SER A 353 20.05 -2.61 -24.81
CA SER A 353 20.11 -2.81 -26.26
C SER A 353 18.83 -2.37 -27.01
N GLY A 354 17.74 -2.12 -26.27
CA GLY A 354 16.41 -1.90 -26.81
C GLY A 354 15.87 -0.48 -26.62
N GLN A 355 16.73 0.53 -26.56
CA GLN A 355 16.33 1.93 -26.40
C GLN A 355 15.23 2.32 -27.43
N ASP A 356 14.23 3.05 -26.96
CA ASP A 356 13.09 3.55 -27.73
C ASP A 356 12.19 2.50 -28.43
N VAL A 357 12.38 1.20 -28.18
CA VAL A 357 11.51 0.15 -28.76
C VAL A 357 10.05 0.39 -28.40
N PHE A 358 9.76 0.78 -27.16
CA PHE A 358 8.40 1.09 -26.70
C PHE A 358 8.03 2.58 -26.81
N ARG A 359 8.83 3.40 -27.52
CA ARG A 359 8.48 4.80 -27.76
C ARG A 359 7.10 4.94 -28.38
N ASN A 360 6.23 5.77 -27.79
CA ASN A 360 4.82 5.95 -28.16
C ASN A 360 3.95 4.68 -28.00
N VAL A 361 4.38 3.73 -27.16
CA VAL A 361 3.66 2.49 -26.84
C VAL A 361 3.31 2.47 -25.36
N ARG A 362 2.03 2.26 -25.07
CA ARG A 362 1.47 1.98 -23.75
C ARG A 362 1.53 0.47 -23.52
N VAL A 363 1.79 0.06 -22.29
CA VAL A 363 1.85 -1.34 -21.87
C VAL A 363 0.73 -1.57 -20.87
N LEU A 364 -0.15 -2.53 -21.16
CA LEU A 364 -1.06 -3.10 -20.15
C LEU A 364 -0.45 -4.40 -19.65
N LEU A 365 0.01 -4.40 -18.40
CA LEU A 365 0.65 -5.54 -17.75
C LEU A 365 -0.32 -6.21 -16.77
N VAL A 366 -0.60 -7.50 -16.92
CA VAL A 366 -1.36 -8.29 -15.94
C VAL A 366 -0.43 -9.35 -15.37
N HIS A 367 0.06 -9.18 -14.14
CA HIS A 367 1.12 -10.04 -13.60
C HIS A 367 1.13 -10.11 -12.08
N HIS A 368 1.82 -11.11 -11.50
CA HIS A 368 2.08 -11.19 -10.06
C HIS A 368 2.91 -10.01 -9.55
N LEU A 369 2.72 -9.62 -8.28
CA LEU A 369 3.56 -8.60 -7.64
C LEU A 369 4.81 -9.27 -7.03
N THR A 370 5.93 -9.22 -7.75
CA THR A 370 7.23 -9.72 -7.29
C THR A 370 8.36 -8.73 -7.60
N SER A 371 9.51 -8.92 -6.95
CA SER A 371 10.70 -8.09 -7.18
C SER A 371 11.17 -8.09 -8.65
N GLU A 372 11.03 -9.23 -9.33
CA GLU A 372 11.40 -9.42 -10.73
C GLU A 372 10.45 -8.66 -11.67
N VAL A 373 9.17 -8.61 -11.33
CA VAL A 373 8.20 -7.83 -12.12
C VAL A 373 8.45 -6.33 -11.94
N LEU A 374 8.82 -5.88 -10.74
CA LEU A 374 9.25 -4.49 -10.53
C LEU A 374 10.47 -4.13 -11.40
N GLY A 375 11.48 -5.01 -11.47
CA GLY A 375 12.61 -4.78 -12.38
C GLY A 375 12.22 -4.82 -13.85
N PHE A 376 11.24 -5.64 -14.23
CA PHE A 376 10.71 -5.70 -15.60
C PHE A 376 9.97 -4.41 -15.99
N LEU A 377 9.25 -3.79 -15.06
CA LEU A 377 8.64 -2.46 -15.26
C LEU A 377 9.70 -1.40 -15.57
N GLN A 378 10.81 -1.39 -14.83
CA GLN A 378 11.93 -0.48 -15.13
C GLN A 378 12.46 -0.71 -16.53
N ALA A 379 12.69 -1.97 -16.91
CA ALA A 379 13.23 -2.32 -18.22
C ALA A 379 12.35 -1.82 -19.37
N MET A 380 11.02 -1.87 -19.22
CA MET A 380 10.07 -1.34 -20.21
C MET A 380 10.18 0.18 -20.36
N VAL A 381 10.34 0.90 -19.25
CA VAL A 381 10.47 2.37 -19.26
C VAL A 381 11.84 2.80 -19.80
N ASP A 382 12.92 2.10 -19.45
CA ASP A 382 14.26 2.30 -20.02
C ASP A 382 14.26 2.09 -21.55
N MET A 383 13.37 1.23 -22.06
CA MET A 383 13.12 1.02 -23.49
C MET A 383 12.10 1.98 -24.10
N GLY A 384 11.68 3.02 -23.37
CA GLY A 384 10.87 4.13 -23.86
C GLY A 384 9.35 3.96 -23.77
N ALA A 385 8.83 3.05 -22.94
CA ALA A 385 7.39 2.89 -22.77
C ALA A 385 6.73 4.20 -22.31
N LEU A 386 5.63 4.58 -22.96
CA LEU A 386 4.92 5.82 -22.69
C LEU A 386 4.21 5.79 -21.33
N GLN A 387 3.59 4.66 -21.02
CA GLN A 387 2.89 4.37 -19.77
C GLN A 387 2.83 2.85 -19.58
N VAL A 388 2.89 2.41 -18.32
CA VAL A 388 2.71 1.02 -17.91
C VAL A 388 1.57 0.94 -16.89
N ASP A 389 0.40 0.51 -17.37
CA ASP A 389 -0.76 0.23 -16.54
C ASP A 389 -0.69 -1.23 -16.08
N THR A 390 -0.57 -1.45 -14.77
CA THR A 390 -0.38 -2.79 -14.20
C THR A 390 -1.58 -3.22 -13.37
N LEU A 391 -2.12 -4.40 -13.67
CA LEU A 391 -3.10 -5.11 -12.86
C LEU A 391 -2.42 -6.29 -12.16
N TRP A 392 -2.29 -6.17 -10.84
CA TRP A 392 -1.65 -7.17 -10.00
C TRP A 392 -2.53 -8.39 -9.77
N VAL A 393 -1.96 -9.55 -10.06
CA VAL A 393 -2.48 -10.86 -9.70
C VAL A 393 -1.98 -11.16 -8.28
N LYS A 394 -2.70 -10.67 -7.27
CA LYS A 394 -2.38 -10.85 -5.84
C LYS A 394 -2.98 -12.17 -5.33
N TYR A 395 -2.12 -13.10 -4.93
CA TYR A 395 -2.53 -14.28 -4.17
C TYR A 395 -2.49 -14.00 -2.66
N ALA A 396 -2.97 -14.96 -1.86
CA ALA A 396 -2.98 -14.87 -0.40
C ALA A 396 -1.63 -14.35 0.14
N GLY A 397 -1.65 -13.23 0.87
CA GLY A 397 -0.46 -12.57 1.38
C GLY A 397 -0.61 -11.05 1.51
N VAL A 398 0.17 -10.47 2.42
CA VAL A 398 0.29 -9.01 2.57
C VAL A 398 1.28 -8.50 1.53
N VAL A 399 0.98 -7.38 0.85
CA VAL A 399 1.94 -6.75 -0.06
C VAL A 399 3.18 -6.36 0.75
N GLU A 400 4.37 -6.79 0.30
CA GLU A 400 5.61 -6.44 0.99
C GLU A 400 5.72 -4.92 1.14
N PRO A 401 5.91 -4.38 2.36
CA PRO A 401 5.95 -2.93 2.57
C PRO A 401 7.00 -2.23 1.70
N SER A 402 8.12 -2.89 1.43
CA SER A 402 9.18 -2.40 0.54
C SER A 402 8.68 -2.21 -0.90
N TYR A 403 7.86 -3.13 -1.43
CA TYR A 403 7.28 -3.02 -2.78
C TYR A 403 6.26 -1.90 -2.84
N LYS A 404 5.38 -1.82 -1.84
CA LYS A 404 4.38 -0.74 -1.73
C LYS A 404 5.06 0.63 -1.72
N GLU A 405 6.13 0.76 -0.94
CA GLU A 405 6.92 1.99 -0.84
C GLU A 405 7.49 2.42 -2.21
N VAL A 406 8.13 1.50 -2.94
CA VAL A 406 8.65 1.81 -4.27
C VAL A 406 7.53 2.17 -5.24
N MET A 407 6.53 1.31 -5.38
CA MET A 407 5.44 1.49 -6.34
C MET A 407 4.70 2.82 -6.17
N LEU A 408 4.39 3.19 -4.92
CA LEU A 408 3.64 4.40 -4.65
C LEU A 408 4.52 5.66 -4.61
N SER A 409 5.84 5.53 -4.79
CA SER A 409 6.75 6.66 -5.02
C SER A 409 6.94 7.01 -6.50
N LEU A 410 6.44 6.18 -7.41
CA LEU A 410 6.62 6.34 -8.85
C LEU A 410 5.65 7.35 -9.48
N PRO A 411 6.05 8.02 -10.58
CA PRO A 411 5.24 9.03 -11.22
C PRO A 411 4.02 8.43 -11.95
N GLU A 412 2.81 8.88 -11.59
CA GLU A 412 1.53 8.29 -12.06
C GLU A 412 1.24 8.47 -13.56
N ASN A 413 1.86 9.46 -14.19
CA ASN A 413 1.77 9.64 -15.63
C ASN A 413 2.46 8.48 -16.38
N ILE A 414 3.43 7.81 -15.75
CA ILE A 414 4.12 6.65 -16.33
C ILE A 414 3.60 5.34 -15.72
N PHE A 415 3.42 5.25 -14.41
CA PHE A 415 3.07 4.00 -13.73
C PHE A 415 1.70 4.07 -13.06
N ARG A 416 0.81 3.12 -13.38
CA ARG A 416 -0.45 2.95 -12.65
C ARG A 416 -0.57 1.53 -12.15
N PHE A 417 -0.94 1.38 -10.88
CA PHE A 417 -1.02 0.09 -10.21
C PHE A 417 -2.44 -0.17 -9.74
N ARG A 418 -2.99 -1.32 -10.12
CA ARG A 418 -4.34 -1.78 -9.77
C ARG A 418 -4.26 -3.21 -9.29
N GLY A 419 -5.27 -3.66 -8.57
CA GLY A 419 -5.39 -5.06 -8.16
C GLY A 419 -6.77 -5.31 -7.56
N VAL A 420 -7.09 -6.58 -7.33
CA VAL A 420 -8.29 -6.95 -6.58
C VAL A 420 -7.89 -7.53 -5.22
N THR A 421 -8.72 -7.32 -4.21
CA THR A 421 -8.53 -7.82 -2.85
C THR A 421 -9.70 -8.73 -2.47
N PRO A 422 -9.42 -9.88 -1.82
CA PRO A 422 -10.48 -10.74 -1.30
C PRO A 422 -11.18 -10.08 -0.11
N VAL A 423 -12.49 -10.24 -0.04
CA VAL A 423 -13.34 -9.89 1.09
C VAL A 423 -14.19 -11.12 1.40
N LEU A 424 -14.22 -11.54 2.67
CA LEU A 424 -15.06 -12.65 3.10
C LEU A 424 -16.53 -12.36 2.77
N ASP A 425 -17.18 -13.34 2.16
CA ASP A 425 -18.61 -13.30 1.89
C ASP A 425 -19.40 -13.61 3.18
N SER A 426 -20.71 -13.41 3.12
CA SER A 426 -21.67 -13.67 4.20
C SER A 426 -21.65 -15.12 4.72
N ASP A 427 -21.18 -16.07 3.93
CA ASP A 427 -21.01 -17.48 4.35
C ASP A 427 -19.76 -17.71 5.20
N GLY A 428 -18.88 -16.71 5.35
CA GLY A 428 -17.68 -16.77 6.17
C GLY A 428 -16.55 -17.65 5.60
N PHE A 429 -16.69 -18.19 4.38
CA PHE A 429 -15.69 -19.08 3.78
C PHE A 429 -15.26 -18.63 2.39
N ARG A 430 -16.22 -18.32 1.50
CA ARG A 430 -15.94 -17.84 0.15
C ARG A 430 -15.47 -16.40 0.19
N ASN A 431 -14.58 -16.06 -0.74
CA ASN A 431 -14.14 -14.69 -0.95
C ASN A 431 -14.84 -14.11 -2.18
N ARG A 432 -15.46 -12.94 -2.01
CA ARG A 432 -15.75 -12.04 -3.14
C ARG A 432 -14.56 -11.11 -3.34
N PHE A 433 -14.37 -10.60 -4.55
CA PHE A 433 -13.21 -9.77 -4.87
C PHE A 433 -13.62 -8.35 -5.22
N LEU A 434 -13.04 -7.38 -4.51
CA LEU A 434 -13.25 -5.95 -4.74
C LEU A 434 -11.98 -5.31 -5.32
N LEU A 435 -12.10 -4.12 -5.91
CA LEU A 435 -10.95 -3.33 -6.33
C LEU A 435 -10.12 -2.92 -5.10
N SER A 436 -8.80 -3.10 -5.17
CA SER A 436 -7.89 -2.78 -4.06
C SER A 436 -7.66 -1.27 -3.92
N GLU A 437 -7.78 -0.78 -2.69
CA GLU A 437 -7.47 0.60 -2.30
C GLU A 437 -6.01 0.76 -1.84
N GLU A 438 -5.21 -0.32 -1.86
CA GLU A 438 -3.79 -0.31 -1.48
C GLU A 438 -2.88 0.37 -2.51
N PHE A 439 -3.37 0.56 -3.75
CA PHE A 439 -2.58 1.05 -4.89
C PHE A 439 -3.03 2.45 -5.35
N THR A 440 -3.22 2.65 -6.66
CA THR A 440 -3.73 3.92 -7.18
C THR A 440 -5.21 4.12 -6.79
N PRO A 441 -5.62 5.33 -6.34
CA PRO A 441 -7.00 5.63 -5.97
C PRO A 441 -7.98 5.20 -7.07
N PRO A 442 -9.11 4.58 -6.73
CA PRO A 442 -10.02 3.97 -7.69
C PRO A 442 -10.92 4.98 -8.40
N GLU A 443 -10.70 6.29 -8.27
CA GLU A 443 -11.60 7.34 -8.78
C GLU A 443 -11.85 7.21 -10.28
N ASP A 444 -10.80 6.93 -11.06
CA ASP A 444 -10.90 6.69 -12.51
C ASP A 444 -11.57 5.35 -12.85
N LEU A 445 -11.74 4.46 -11.87
CA LEU A 445 -12.39 3.14 -11.97
C LEU A 445 -13.63 3.04 -11.06
N ALA A 446 -14.22 4.17 -10.65
CA ALA A 446 -15.39 4.18 -9.79
C ALA A 446 -16.57 3.32 -10.32
N PRO A 447 -16.85 3.30 -11.65
CA PRO A 447 -17.86 2.39 -12.21
C PRO A 447 -17.56 0.90 -11.99
N LEU A 448 -16.29 0.50 -12.15
CA LEU A 448 -15.85 -0.88 -11.87
C LEU A 448 -15.95 -1.21 -10.38
N ALA A 449 -15.56 -0.27 -9.52
CA ALA A 449 -15.65 -0.45 -8.08
C ALA A 449 -17.11 -0.65 -7.63
N ALA A 450 -18.05 0.12 -8.19
CA ALA A 450 -19.48 -0.06 -7.97
C ALA A 450 -19.96 -1.44 -8.47
N LEU A 451 -19.58 -1.82 -9.70
CA LEU A 451 -19.94 -3.11 -10.28
C LEU A 451 -19.50 -4.30 -9.41
N LEU A 452 -18.26 -4.31 -8.93
CA LEU A 452 -17.74 -5.39 -8.08
C LEU A 452 -18.41 -5.43 -6.69
N ARG A 453 -18.89 -4.29 -6.18
CA ARG A 453 -19.66 -4.22 -4.93
C ARG A 453 -21.08 -4.74 -5.11
N GLU A 454 -21.74 -4.38 -6.21
CA GLU A 454 -23.13 -4.74 -6.52
C GLU A 454 -23.28 -6.19 -6.99
N LYS A 455 -22.29 -6.70 -7.75
CA LYS A 455 -22.28 -8.06 -8.29
C LYS A 455 -21.08 -8.83 -7.74
N PRO A 456 -21.24 -9.50 -6.58
CA PRO A 456 -20.20 -10.35 -6.02
C PRO A 456 -19.73 -11.37 -7.05
N CYS A 457 -18.41 -11.44 -7.27
CA CYS A 457 -17.82 -12.39 -8.20
C CYS A 457 -16.52 -12.96 -7.63
N GLY A 458 -16.17 -14.15 -8.13
CA GLY A 458 -14.92 -14.82 -7.79
C GLY A 458 -13.71 -14.12 -8.42
N PHE A 459 -12.52 -14.55 -8.02
CA PHE A 459 -11.25 -13.95 -8.42
C PHE A 459 -11.11 -13.78 -9.94
N LEU A 460 -11.38 -14.84 -10.71
CA LEU A 460 -11.19 -14.84 -12.16
C LEU A 460 -12.09 -13.81 -12.86
N ASP A 461 -13.35 -13.72 -12.47
CA ASP A 461 -14.32 -12.78 -13.05
C ASP A 461 -14.00 -11.34 -12.64
N ALA A 462 -13.61 -11.10 -11.39
CA ALA A 462 -13.16 -9.79 -10.94
C ALA A 462 -11.93 -9.31 -11.72
N MET A 463 -10.93 -10.19 -11.90
CA MET A 463 -9.74 -9.90 -12.70
C MET A 463 -10.07 -9.64 -14.17
N ARG A 464 -10.99 -10.40 -14.77
CA ARG A 464 -11.46 -10.18 -16.15
C ARG A 464 -12.18 -8.85 -16.33
N ASN A 465 -13.07 -8.49 -15.41
CA ASN A 465 -13.76 -7.21 -15.43
C ASN A 465 -12.78 -6.04 -15.27
N ALA A 466 -11.82 -6.17 -14.35
CA ALA A 466 -10.78 -5.16 -14.13
C ALA A 466 -9.87 -5.00 -15.36
N ALA A 467 -9.34 -6.09 -15.90
CA ALA A 467 -8.50 -6.08 -17.09
C ALA A 467 -9.27 -5.49 -18.29
N GLY A 468 -10.53 -5.87 -18.48
CA GLY A 468 -11.43 -5.33 -19.50
C GLY A 468 -11.57 -3.82 -19.42
N HIS A 469 -11.86 -3.28 -18.23
CA HIS A 469 -11.95 -1.84 -18.03
C HIS A 469 -10.64 -1.11 -18.37
N LEU A 470 -9.50 -1.66 -17.94
CA LEU A 470 -8.19 -1.09 -18.25
C LEU A 470 -7.89 -1.11 -19.75
N LEU A 471 -8.25 -2.19 -20.45
CA LEU A 471 -8.12 -2.25 -21.90
C LEU A 471 -8.92 -1.16 -22.59
N PHE A 472 -10.21 -1.00 -22.25
CA PHE A 472 -11.04 0.03 -22.88
C PHE A 472 -10.47 1.43 -22.66
N LYS A 473 -10.04 1.76 -21.44
CA LYS A 473 -9.38 3.05 -21.16
C LYS A 473 -8.09 3.22 -21.97
N ALA A 474 -7.25 2.18 -22.04
CA ALA A 474 -6.01 2.21 -22.79
C ALA A 474 -6.25 2.41 -24.30
N ILE A 475 -7.24 1.73 -24.88
CA ILE A 475 -7.60 1.89 -26.31
C ILE A 475 -8.13 3.29 -26.59
N VAL A 476 -9.03 3.82 -25.75
CA VAL A 476 -9.56 5.19 -25.88
C VAL A 476 -8.42 6.21 -25.84
N ALA A 477 -7.49 6.07 -24.88
CA ALA A 477 -6.31 6.94 -24.79
C ALA A 477 -5.40 6.82 -26.03
N CYS A 478 -5.14 5.59 -26.49
CA CYS A 478 -4.34 5.35 -27.71
C CYS A 478 -4.93 6.03 -28.94
N ARG A 479 -6.25 5.92 -29.13
CA ARG A 479 -6.96 6.53 -30.26
C ARG A 479 -6.93 8.05 -30.19
N LYS A 480 -7.09 8.63 -28.99
CA LYS A 480 -7.07 10.09 -28.78
C LYS A 480 -5.67 10.69 -29.01
N GLU A 481 -4.63 9.98 -28.62
CA GLU A 481 -3.25 10.50 -28.64
C GLU A 481 -2.42 10.01 -29.83
N GLY A 482 -2.94 9.09 -30.64
CA GLY A 482 -2.18 8.45 -31.72
C GLY A 482 -1.08 7.52 -31.23
N SER A 483 -1.19 7.00 -30.00
CA SER A 483 -0.26 6.01 -29.44
C SER A 483 -0.72 4.58 -29.75
N ARG A 484 0.07 3.60 -29.31
CA ARG A 484 -0.21 2.15 -29.51
C ARG A 484 -0.22 1.42 -28.17
N LEU A 485 -0.83 0.24 -28.14
CA LEU A 485 -0.93 -0.62 -26.97
C LEU A 485 -0.29 -1.98 -27.24
N VAL A 486 0.45 -2.50 -26.26
CA VAL A 486 0.79 -3.92 -26.15
C VAL A 486 0.25 -4.45 -24.82
N ILE A 487 -0.27 -5.68 -24.84
CA ILE A 487 -0.71 -6.37 -23.62
C ILE A 487 0.32 -7.43 -23.29
N VAL A 488 0.80 -7.44 -22.04
CA VAL A 488 1.66 -8.50 -21.51
C VAL A 488 0.90 -9.10 -20.33
N GLU A 489 0.61 -10.39 -20.36
CA GLU A 489 -0.19 -11.02 -19.31
C GLU A 489 0.33 -12.39 -18.87
N ASP A 490 0.07 -12.67 -17.61
CA ASP A 490 0.23 -13.94 -16.94
C ASP A 490 -1.16 -14.50 -16.65
N GLY A 491 -1.72 -15.31 -17.55
CA GLY A 491 -2.93 -16.10 -17.27
C GLY A 491 -4.07 -16.06 -18.28
N GLY A 492 -3.94 -15.34 -19.39
CA GLY A 492 -5.02 -15.20 -20.36
C GLY A 492 -6.31 -14.63 -19.77
N TYR A 493 -6.19 -13.61 -18.92
CA TYR A 493 -7.34 -12.91 -18.36
C TYR A 493 -8.09 -12.11 -19.43
N ILE A 494 -7.38 -11.60 -20.45
CA ILE A 494 -8.00 -10.69 -21.42
C ILE A 494 -7.82 -11.10 -22.88
N ALA A 495 -6.63 -11.51 -23.32
CA ALA A 495 -6.38 -11.77 -24.74
C ALA A 495 -7.28 -12.88 -25.33
N PRO A 496 -7.56 -14.01 -24.65
CA PRO A 496 -8.49 -15.01 -25.18
C PRO A 496 -9.91 -14.46 -25.37
N ILE A 497 -10.40 -13.67 -24.41
CA ILE A 497 -11.75 -13.13 -24.43
C ILE A 497 -11.90 -12.10 -25.54
N VAL A 498 -10.96 -11.16 -25.64
CA VAL A 498 -11.02 -10.10 -26.65
C VAL A 498 -10.89 -10.67 -28.05
N ASN A 499 -10.00 -11.64 -28.27
CA ASN A 499 -9.92 -12.34 -29.55
C ASN A 499 -11.27 -12.97 -29.94
N ARG A 500 -11.91 -13.69 -29.00
CA ARG A 500 -13.23 -14.29 -29.22
C ARG A 500 -14.28 -13.24 -29.57
N LEU A 501 -14.39 -12.16 -28.78
CA LEU A 501 -15.37 -11.09 -29.02
C LEU A 501 -15.18 -10.43 -30.40
N CYS A 502 -13.92 -10.22 -30.82
CA CYS A 502 -13.60 -9.70 -32.15
C CYS A 502 -14.02 -10.66 -33.26
N LEU A 503 -13.75 -11.97 -33.10
CA LEU A 503 -14.05 -12.99 -34.11
C LEU A 503 -15.54 -13.35 -34.19
N GLU A 504 -16.27 -13.17 -33.10
CA GLU A 504 -17.74 -13.19 -33.06
C GLU A 504 -18.38 -11.93 -33.67
N ASN A 505 -17.56 -10.98 -34.15
CA ASN A 505 -18.00 -9.71 -34.72
C ASN A 505 -18.88 -8.88 -33.77
N ARG A 506 -18.62 -8.96 -32.46
CA ARG A 506 -19.31 -8.15 -31.45
C ARG A 506 -19.03 -6.68 -31.68
N THR A 507 -20.04 -5.85 -31.44
CA THR A 507 -19.89 -4.39 -31.44
C THR A 507 -19.12 -3.91 -30.22
N VAL A 508 -18.55 -2.70 -30.30
CA VAL A 508 -17.90 -2.04 -29.14
C VAL A 508 -18.85 -1.96 -27.95
N LYS A 509 -20.13 -1.66 -28.20
CA LYS A 509 -21.18 -1.62 -27.18
C LYS A 509 -21.41 -2.96 -26.47
N GLU A 510 -21.51 -4.06 -27.21
CA GLU A 510 -21.68 -5.40 -26.62
C GLU A 510 -20.47 -5.81 -25.78
N ALA A 511 -19.26 -5.52 -26.28
CA ALA A 511 -18.03 -5.80 -25.55
C ALA A 511 -17.88 -4.95 -24.28
N ALA A 512 -18.20 -3.65 -24.34
CA ALA A 512 -18.21 -2.78 -23.18
C ALA A 512 -19.16 -3.31 -22.10
N ARG A 513 -20.38 -3.71 -22.49
CA ARG A 513 -21.35 -4.34 -21.59
C ARG A 513 -20.84 -5.65 -20.98
N PHE A 514 -20.16 -6.48 -21.76
CA PHE A 514 -19.59 -7.74 -21.27
C PHE A 514 -18.62 -7.51 -20.10
N PHE A 515 -17.75 -6.51 -20.20
CA PHE A 515 -16.81 -6.15 -19.13
C PHE A 515 -17.39 -5.20 -18.08
N GLY A 516 -18.62 -4.72 -18.27
CA GLY A 516 -19.26 -3.71 -17.42
C GLY A 516 -18.68 -2.29 -17.57
N PHE A 517 -18.00 -2.00 -18.68
CA PHE A 517 -17.42 -0.69 -18.97
C PHE A 517 -18.53 0.33 -19.33
N PRO A 518 -18.49 1.56 -18.78
CA PRO A 518 -19.54 2.54 -18.98
C PRO A 518 -19.58 3.05 -20.44
N GLU A 519 -20.74 2.88 -21.10
CA GLU A 519 -20.95 3.36 -22.48
C GLU A 519 -20.74 4.88 -22.62
N SER A 520 -20.93 5.65 -21.54
CA SER A 520 -20.73 7.12 -21.52
C SER A 520 -19.27 7.55 -21.68
N GLU A 521 -18.30 6.65 -21.48
CA GLU A 521 -16.88 6.91 -21.75
C GLU A 521 -16.49 6.64 -23.22
N LEU A 522 -17.43 6.22 -24.06
CA LEU A 522 -17.22 5.91 -25.47
C LEU A 522 -17.90 6.96 -26.37
N SER A 523 -17.32 7.20 -27.54
CA SER A 523 -17.97 8.02 -28.56
C SER A 523 -19.23 7.32 -29.09
N GLY A 524 -20.31 8.07 -29.31
CA GLY A 524 -21.56 7.54 -29.87
C GLY A 524 -21.37 6.83 -31.21
N ASP A 525 -20.46 7.36 -32.04
CA ASP A 525 -20.11 6.79 -33.36
C ASP A 525 -19.35 5.45 -33.24
N ASP A 526 -18.60 5.24 -32.14
CA ASP A 526 -17.83 4.02 -31.91
C ASP A 526 -18.72 2.85 -31.46
N LEU A 527 -19.83 3.12 -30.77
CA LEU A 527 -20.66 2.09 -30.12
C LEU A 527 -21.16 1.01 -31.10
N GLY A 528 -21.50 1.41 -32.34
CA GLY A 528 -21.98 0.51 -33.39
C GLY A 528 -20.87 -0.18 -34.19
N ALA A 529 -19.61 0.24 -34.03
CA ALA A 529 -18.50 -0.32 -34.79
C ALA A 529 -18.20 -1.76 -34.32
N PRO A 530 -17.74 -2.65 -35.23
CA PRO A 530 -17.18 -3.94 -34.82
C PRO A 530 -15.95 -3.75 -33.92
N LEU A 531 -15.88 -4.50 -32.82
CA LEU A 531 -14.79 -4.42 -31.84
C LEU A 531 -13.42 -4.62 -32.50
N GLY A 532 -13.32 -5.62 -33.40
CA GLY A 532 -12.09 -5.96 -34.08
C GLY A 532 -11.55 -4.84 -34.99
N SER A 533 -12.43 -4.04 -35.61
CA SER A 533 -12.01 -2.85 -36.35
C SER A 533 -11.61 -1.71 -35.41
N TRP A 534 -12.35 -1.51 -34.33
CA TRP A 534 -12.13 -0.40 -33.39
C TRP A 534 -10.79 -0.54 -32.64
N ILE A 535 -10.41 -1.76 -32.25
CA ILE A 535 -9.17 -2.05 -31.53
C ILE A 535 -7.93 -2.06 -32.43
N ARG A 536 -8.06 -2.42 -33.71
CA ARG A 536 -6.94 -2.67 -34.63
C ARG A 536 -5.96 -1.50 -34.77
N ASP A 537 -6.48 -0.27 -34.73
CA ASP A 537 -5.66 0.92 -34.89
C ASP A 537 -4.81 1.23 -33.65
N ALA A 538 -5.16 0.66 -32.49
CA ALA A 538 -4.50 0.90 -31.22
C ALA A 538 -3.67 -0.29 -30.74
N LEU A 539 -4.19 -1.52 -30.82
CA LEU A 539 -3.54 -2.71 -30.27
C LEU A 539 -2.56 -3.35 -31.27
N ILE A 540 -1.30 -3.50 -30.85
CA ILE A 540 -0.25 -4.17 -31.62
C ILE A 540 -0.44 -5.70 -31.56
N GLY A 541 -0.70 -6.23 -30.37
CA GLY A 541 -0.81 -7.65 -30.09
C GLY A 541 -0.62 -7.96 -28.61
N THR A 542 -0.53 -9.24 -28.28
CA THR A 542 -0.47 -9.71 -26.89
C THR A 542 0.70 -10.66 -26.64
N VAL A 543 1.18 -10.69 -25.41
CA VAL A 543 2.31 -11.51 -24.96
C VAL A 543 1.88 -12.32 -23.74
N GLU A 544 1.90 -13.65 -23.82
CA GLU A 544 1.44 -14.54 -22.75
C GLU A 544 2.61 -15.25 -22.05
N HIS A 545 2.62 -15.16 -20.72
CA HIS A 545 3.64 -15.73 -19.84
C HIS A 545 3.38 -17.20 -19.44
N THR A 546 2.12 -17.64 -19.36
CA THR A 546 1.75 -18.93 -18.74
C THR A 546 0.97 -19.87 -19.63
N ARG A 547 1.04 -21.17 -19.29
CA ARG A 547 0.36 -22.22 -20.03
C ARG A 547 -1.16 -22.06 -20.05
N ASN A 548 -1.76 -21.61 -18.96
CA ASN A 548 -3.22 -21.41 -18.90
C ASN A 548 -3.70 -20.40 -19.94
N GLY A 549 -3.01 -19.26 -20.09
CA GLY A 549 -3.38 -18.29 -21.09
C GLY A 549 -3.05 -18.75 -22.52
N TYR A 550 -1.93 -19.48 -22.69
CA TYR A 550 -1.57 -20.10 -23.97
C TYR A 550 -2.64 -21.10 -24.42
N ASP A 551 -3.07 -22.01 -23.56
CA ASP A 551 -4.08 -23.02 -23.86
C ASP A 551 -5.46 -22.37 -24.13
N ALA A 552 -5.79 -21.28 -23.44
CA ALA A 552 -7.00 -20.51 -23.69
C ALA A 552 -6.97 -19.81 -25.08
N LEU A 553 -5.83 -19.21 -25.47
CA LEU A 553 -5.63 -18.63 -26.80
C LEU A 553 -5.68 -19.72 -27.88
N LEU A 554 -5.03 -20.86 -27.65
CA LEU A 554 -5.02 -21.98 -28.57
C LEU A 554 -6.43 -22.55 -28.79
N LYS A 555 -7.26 -22.58 -27.75
CA LYS A 555 -8.68 -22.95 -27.87
C LYS A 555 -9.44 -22.01 -28.80
N VAL A 556 -9.24 -20.69 -28.65
CA VAL A 556 -9.84 -19.68 -29.54
C VAL A 556 -9.35 -19.85 -30.97
N GLU A 557 -8.04 -19.99 -31.18
CA GLU A 557 -7.48 -20.19 -32.53
C GLU A 557 -8.00 -21.48 -33.17
N ARG A 558 -8.15 -22.58 -32.44
CA ARG A 558 -8.71 -23.83 -32.97
C ARG A 558 -10.17 -23.68 -33.39
N GLU A 559 -10.95 -22.93 -32.61
CA GLU A 559 -12.38 -22.69 -32.85
C GLU A 559 -12.60 -21.81 -34.09
N PHE A 560 -11.82 -20.75 -34.25
CA PHE A 560 -12.01 -19.76 -35.33
C PHE A 560 -11.01 -19.88 -36.48
N ARG A 561 -10.01 -20.77 -36.37
CA ARG A 561 -8.85 -20.95 -37.28
C ARG A 561 -7.94 -19.73 -37.43
N SER A 562 -8.14 -18.70 -36.61
CA SER A 562 -7.30 -17.52 -36.51
C SER A 562 -7.47 -16.84 -35.16
N LEU A 563 -6.62 -15.87 -34.87
CA LEU A 563 -6.86 -14.84 -33.87
C LEU A 563 -7.26 -13.52 -34.57
N ALA A 564 -7.72 -12.53 -33.81
CA ALA A 564 -8.01 -11.19 -34.34
C ALA A 564 -6.75 -10.33 -34.47
N PHE A 565 -5.73 -10.62 -33.66
CA PHE A 565 -4.42 -9.97 -33.62
C PHE A 565 -3.33 -10.97 -33.20
N PRO A 566 -2.05 -10.70 -33.47
CA PRO A 566 -0.96 -11.61 -33.10
C PRO A 566 -0.88 -11.80 -31.58
N ALA A 567 -0.69 -13.05 -31.16
CA ALA A 567 -0.38 -13.40 -29.79
C ALA A 567 0.93 -14.19 -29.75
N VAL A 568 1.93 -13.68 -29.05
CA VAL A 568 3.21 -14.37 -28.83
C VAL A 568 3.25 -14.94 -27.41
N SER A 569 3.98 -16.04 -27.20
CA SER A 569 4.05 -16.64 -25.87
C SER A 569 5.40 -17.28 -25.56
N ILE A 570 5.83 -17.14 -24.30
CA ILE A 570 6.94 -17.92 -23.73
C ILE A 570 6.45 -19.12 -22.91
N ALA A 571 5.14 -19.31 -22.76
CA ALA A 571 4.54 -20.28 -21.84
C ALA A 571 5.00 -21.73 -22.04
N VAL A 572 5.43 -22.05 -23.25
CA VAL A 572 5.88 -23.38 -23.66
C VAL A 572 7.30 -23.36 -24.24
N SER A 573 8.09 -22.29 -23.97
CA SER A 573 9.50 -22.23 -24.35
C SER A 573 10.30 -23.37 -23.72
N ASP A 574 11.44 -23.71 -24.32
CA ASP A 574 12.29 -24.79 -23.81
C ASP A 574 12.72 -24.51 -22.36
N PHE A 575 13.08 -23.25 -22.08
CA PHE A 575 13.50 -22.85 -20.74
C PHE A 575 12.36 -22.98 -19.71
N LYS A 576 11.15 -22.46 -20.00
CA LYS A 576 10.02 -22.58 -19.06
C LYS A 576 9.65 -24.03 -18.79
N VAL A 577 9.58 -24.85 -19.84
CA VAL A 577 9.13 -26.25 -19.71
C VAL A 577 10.19 -27.12 -19.02
N ASN A 578 11.47 -26.97 -19.36
CA ASN A 578 12.50 -27.92 -18.95
C ASN A 578 13.36 -27.48 -17.76
N ARG A 579 13.53 -26.15 -17.57
CA ARG A 579 14.36 -25.56 -16.50
C ARG A 579 13.52 -24.97 -15.38
N GLU A 580 12.78 -23.88 -15.66
CA GLU A 580 12.00 -23.14 -14.66
C GLU A 580 11.01 -24.04 -13.91
N SER A 581 10.38 -24.98 -14.60
CA SER A 581 9.46 -25.94 -14.01
C SER A 581 10.03 -26.71 -12.79
N GLY A 582 11.34 -26.95 -12.76
CA GLY A 582 12.01 -27.53 -11.60
C GLY A 582 12.00 -26.60 -10.39
N ASP A 583 12.39 -25.34 -10.59
CA ASP A 583 12.46 -24.34 -9.52
C ASP A 583 11.07 -23.95 -9.00
N VAL A 584 10.06 -23.89 -9.88
CA VAL A 584 8.66 -23.71 -9.47
C VAL A 584 8.23 -24.80 -8.50
N VAL A 585 8.53 -26.06 -8.82
CA VAL A 585 8.19 -27.20 -7.95
C VAL A 585 8.96 -27.15 -6.64
N TYR A 586 10.25 -26.83 -6.66
CA TYR A 586 11.02 -26.65 -5.43
C TYR A 586 10.42 -25.55 -4.55
N SER A 587 10.05 -24.41 -5.12
CA SER A 587 9.40 -23.33 -4.38
C SER A 587 8.03 -23.74 -3.81
N CYS A 588 7.25 -24.54 -4.55
CA CYS A 588 6.00 -25.08 -4.05
C CYS A 588 6.22 -26.00 -2.84
N LEU A 589 7.09 -27.00 -2.98
CA LEU A 589 7.37 -27.97 -1.92
C LEU A 589 8.02 -27.31 -0.71
N ASN A 590 8.90 -26.33 -0.92
CA ASN A 590 9.45 -25.50 0.16
C ASN A 590 8.33 -24.72 0.88
N GLY A 591 7.37 -24.16 0.15
CA GLY A 591 6.20 -23.51 0.75
C GLY A 591 5.42 -24.46 1.64
N VAL A 592 5.13 -25.68 1.15
CA VAL A 592 4.47 -26.74 1.91
C VAL A 592 5.28 -27.13 3.15
N GLU A 593 6.59 -27.39 3.01
CA GLU A 593 7.47 -27.79 4.10
C GLU A 593 7.57 -26.73 5.20
N ASN A 594 7.58 -25.44 4.84
CA ASN A 594 7.60 -24.36 5.83
C ASN A 594 6.29 -24.30 6.64
N VAL A 595 5.13 -24.45 5.98
CA VAL A 595 3.85 -24.49 6.70
C VAL A 595 3.74 -25.73 7.59
N MET A 596 4.13 -26.91 7.06
CA MET A 596 4.17 -28.14 7.85
C MET A 596 5.11 -28.01 9.05
N SER A 597 6.32 -27.49 8.86
CA SER A 597 7.29 -27.32 9.95
C SER A 597 6.79 -26.34 11.02
N GLY A 598 6.13 -25.24 10.61
CA GLY A 598 5.51 -24.28 11.51
C GLY A 598 4.37 -24.87 12.35
N THR A 599 3.73 -25.93 11.85
CA THR A 599 2.62 -26.64 12.51
C THR A 599 3.04 -27.97 13.15
N GLY A 600 4.34 -28.30 13.16
CA GLY A 600 4.89 -29.51 13.78
C GLY A 600 4.81 -30.79 12.93
N PHE A 601 4.52 -30.67 11.64
CA PHE A 601 4.49 -31.77 10.67
C PHE A 601 5.75 -31.80 9.77
N SER A 602 5.95 -32.92 9.05
CA SER A 602 7.02 -33.09 8.07
C SER A 602 6.49 -33.71 6.78
N LEU A 603 6.97 -33.20 5.64
CA LEU A 603 6.72 -33.76 4.31
C LEU A 603 7.28 -35.18 4.17
N SER A 604 8.41 -35.51 4.83
CA SER A 604 9.05 -36.84 4.76
C SER A 604 8.18 -37.98 5.29
N GLU A 605 7.20 -37.66 6.14
CA GLU A 605 6.29 -38.60 6.79
C GLU A 605 4.96 -38.76 6.05
N ARG A 606 4.78 -38.06 4.92
CA ARG A 606 3.52 -38.03 4.17
C ARG A 606 3.41 -39.16 3.15
N THR A 607 2.16 -39.44 2.78
CA THR A 607 1.78 -40.22 1.60
C THR A 607 1.16 -39.25 0.60
N ALA A 608 1.87 -39.01 -0.49
CA ALA A 608 1.55 -37.94 -1.44
C ALA A 608 0.76 -38.45 -2.64
N LEU A 609 -0.26 -37.67 -3.04
CA LEU A 609 -0.96 -37.76 -4.31
C LEU A 609 -0.68 -36.50 -5.12
N VAL A 610 -0.12 -36.66 -6.32
CA VAL A 610 0.10 -35.57 -7.27
C VAL A 610 -0.94 -35.63 -8.39
N LEU A 611 -1.71 -34.56 -8.56
CA LEU A 611 -2.66 -34.40 -9.65
C LEU A 611 -1.96 -33.71 -10.83
N GLY A 612 -2.01 -34.30 -12.03
CA GLY A 612 -1.26 -33.82 -13.19
C GLY A 612 0.19 -34.34 -13.22
N ALA A 613 0.39 -35.58 -12.77
CA ALA A 613 1.70 -36.18 -12.54
C ALA A 613 2.61 -36.30 -13.78
N GLN A 614 2.06 -36.19 -14.99
CA GLN A 614 2.82 -36.24 -16.24
C GLN A 614 3.00 -34.87 -16.91
N GLY A 615 2.43 -33.80 -16.36
CA GLY A 615 2.71 -32.42 -16.79
C GLY A 615 4.17 -31.99 -16.58
N ALA A 616 4.55 -30.82 -17.10
CA ALA A 616 5.92 -30.29 -16.94
C ALA A 616 6.31 -30.16 -15.46
N LEU A 617 5.45 -29.55 -14.64
CA LEU A 617 5.61 -29.46 -13.18
C LEU A 617 5.43 -30.83 -12.52
N GLY A 618 4.39 -31.57 -12.91
CA GLY A 618 4.09 -32.89 -12.36
C GLY A 618 5.26 -33.86 -12.40
N ARG A 619 5.93 -34.02 -13.55
CA ARG A 619 7.08 -34.93 -13.66
C ARG A 619 8.24 -34.55 -12.74
N LYS A 620 8.48 -33.25 -12.54
CA LYS A 620 9.50 -32.76 -11.61
C LYS A 620 9.08 -33.00 -10.16
N ALA A 621 7.81 -32.74 -9.82
CA ALA A 621 7.25 -33.00 -8.50
C ALA A 621 7.31 -34.48 -8.14
N MET A 622 6.91 -35.37 -9.06
CA MET A 622 7.01 -36.81 -8.87
C MET A 622 8.46 -37.24 -8.60
N ARG A 623 9.44 -36.70 -9.34
CA ARG A 623 10.85 -37.00 -9.11
C ARG A 623 11.33 -36.54 -7.74
N ILE A 624 11.08 -35.28 -7.38
CA ILE A 624 11.54 -34.70 -6.11
C ILE A 624 10.86 -35.42 -4.92
N LEU A 625 9.56 -35.71 -5.02
CA LEU A 625 8.84 -36.45 -3.99
C LEU A 625 9.30 -37.91 -3.93
N TYR A 626 9.56 -38.56 -5.06
CA TYR A 626 10.11 -39.92 -5.07
C TYR A 626 11.41 -39.99 -4.24
N ASP A 627 12.33 -39.07 -4.47
CA ASP A 627 13.61 -39.02 -3.72
C ASP A 627 13.40 -38.72 -2.22
N ARG A 628 12.32 -38.01 -1.88
CA ARG A 628 12.03 -37.53 -0.51
C ARG A 628 11.23 -38.51 0.36
N ILE A 629 10.20 -39.14 -0.21
CA ILE A 629 9.25 -40.00 0.53
C ILE A 629 9.26 -41.46 0.06
N GLY A 630 9.92 -41.77 -1.07
CA GLY A 630 10.01 -43.11 -1.64
C GLY A 630 8.77 -43.54 -2.44
N PRO A 631 8.90 -44.55 -3.32
CA PRO A 631 7.86 -44.95 -4.26
C PRO A 631 6.58 -45.50 -3.60
N GLY A 632 6.70 -46.22 -2.49
CA GLY A 632 5.58 -46.86 -1.79
C GLY A 632 4.60 -45.88 -1.15
N ARG A 633 4.93 -44.58 -1.11
CA ARG A 633 4.11 -43.51 -0.54
C ARG A 633 3.75 -42.43 -1.55
N LEU A 634 3.94 -42.70 -2.85
CA LEU A 634 3.75 -41.73 -3.91
C LEU A 634 2.75 -42.24 -4.95
N PHE A 635 1.72 -41.45 -5.18
CA PHE A 635 0.65 -41.68 -6.14
C PHE A 635 0.61 -40.53 -7.15
N GLY A 636 0.45 -40.85 -8.42
CA GLY A 636 0.32 -39.87 -9.50
C GLY A 636 -0.94 -40.13 -10.32
N VAL A 637 -1.75 -39.09 -10.50
CA VAL A 637 -2.94 -39.12 -11.37
C VAL A 637 -2.71 -38.26 -12.58
N ASP A 638 -2.84 -38.85 -13.77
CA ASP A 638 -2.78 -38.12 -15.04
C ASP A 638 -3.40 -38.95 -16.17
N ILE A 639 -4.14 -38.28 -17.07
CA ILE A 639 -4.71 -38.90 -18.28
C ILE A 639 -3.62 -39.35 -19.25
N VAL A 640 -2.45 -38.72 -19.20
CA VAL A 640 -1.29 -39.10 -19.99
C VAL A 640 -0.60 -40.27 -19.30
N ARG A 641 -0.42 -41.37 -20.03
CA ARG A 641 0.31 -42.53 -19.52
C ARG A 641 1.82 -42.26 -19.55
N PRO A 642 2.57 -42.58 -18.49
CA PRO A 642 4.03 -42.49 -18.52
C PRO A 642 4.60 -43.42 -19.61
N PRO A 643 5.71 -43.03 -20.26
CA PRO A 643 6.30 -43.79 -21.38
C PRO A 643 6.83 -45.17 -20.96
N SER A 644 7.15 -45.35 -19.68
CA SER A 644 7.49 -46.62 -19.06
C SER A 644 6.80 -46.72 -17.69
N PRO A 645 6.52 -47.94 -17.18
CA PRO A 645 5.94 -48.12 -15.85
C PRO A 645 6.82 -47.45 -14.78
N PRO A 646 6.30 -46.47 -14.04
CA PRO A 646 7.05 -45.86 -12.95
C PRO A 646 7.12 -46.79 -11.74
N GLU A 647 8.08 -46.53 -10.85
CA GLU A 647 8.18 -47.25 -9.56
C GLU A 647 7.13 -46.81 -8.54
N TRP A 648 6.52 -45.65 -8.75
CA TRP A 648 5.38 -45.13 -7.99
C TRP A 648 4.05 -45.50 -8.67
N THR A 649 2.92 -45.33 -7.97
CA THR A 649 1.62 -45.78 -8.50
C THR A 649 1.01 -44.75 -9.44
N HIS A 650 0.78 -45.11 -10.71
CA HIS A 650 0.06 -44.30 -11.70
C HIS A 650 -1.40 -44.70 -11.81
N ALA A 651 -2.29 -43.70 -11.93
CA ALA A 651 -3.69 -43.89 -12.30
C ALA A 651 -4.13 -42.85 -13.35
N ALA A 652 -5.03 -43.25 -14.25
CA ALA A 652 -5.56 -42.36 -15.29
C ALA A 652 -6.54 -41.30 -14.74
N ASP A 653 -7.23 -41.65 -13.65
CA ASP A 653 -8.18 -40.82 -12.94
C ASP A 653 -8.21 -41.18 -11.45
N LEU A 654 -8.91 -40.38 -10.65
CA LEU A 654 -9.02 -40.60 -9.20
C LEU A 654 -9.76 -41.90 -8.83
N PRO A 655 -10.86 -42.31 -9.49
CA PRO A 655 -11.49 -43.61 -9.24
C PRO A 655 -10.60 -44.83 -9.50
N SER A 656 -9.62 -44.72 -10.42
CA SER A 656 -8.70 -45.79 -10.76
C SER A 656 -7.55 -45.97 -9.76
N LEU A 657 -7.45 -45.12 -8.72
CA LEU A 657 -6.49 -45.33 -7.64
C LEU A 657 -6.81 -46.60 -6.85
N PRO A 658 -5.80 -47.36 -6.39
CA PRO A 658 -6.03 -48.52 -5.52
C PRO A 658 -6.82 -48.13 -4.28
N GLN A 659 -7.77 -48.96 -3.86
CA GLN A 659 -8.64 -48.66 -2.72
C GLN A 659 -7.84 -48.44 -1.42
N GLU A 660 -6.73 -49.15 -1.26
CA GLU A 660 -5.81 -49.01 -0.12
C GLU A 660 -5.11 -47.63 -0.09
N ALA A 661 -4.95 -46.97 -1.25
CA ALA A 661 -4.34 -45.64 -1.33
C ALA A 661 -5.18 -44.58 -0.61
N LEU A 662 -6.52 -44.64 -0.74
CA LEU A 662 -7.43 -43.70 -0.06
C LEU A 662 -7.33 -43.78 1.46
N GLY A 663 -6.92 -44.94 2.00
CA GLY A 663 -6.70 -45.14 3.42
C GLY A 663 -5.47 -44.42 3.97
N THR A 664 -4.49 -44.11 3.11
CA THR A 664 -3.15 -43.70 3.54
C THR A 664 -2.72 -42.33 3.04
N ILE A 665 -3.31 -41.82 1.95
CA ILE A 665 -3.03 -40.47 1.41
C ILE A 665 -3.38 -39.42 2.47
N ASP A 666 -2.40 -38.58 2.77
CA ASP A 666 -2.54 -37.42 3.66
C ASP A 666 -1.93 -36.13 3.08
N PHE A 667 -1.39 -36.16 1.88
CA PHE A 667 -0.95 -34.96 1.16
C PHE A 667 -1.38 -35.00 -0.30
N VAL A 668 -2.09 -33.97 -0.76
CA VAL A 668 -2.55 -33.81 -2.14
C VAL A 668 -1.96 -32.54 -2.73
N LEU A 669 -1.17 -32.70 -3.79
CA LEU A 669 -0.54 -31.61 -4.54
C LEU A 669 -1.22 -31.46 -5.90
N GLY A 670 -1.84 -30.30 -6.14
CA GLY A 670 -2.46 -29.93 -7.41
C GLY A 670 -1.46 -29.32 -8.39
N LEU A 671 -1.33 -29.90 -9.60
CA LEU A 671 -0.51 -29.40 -10.71
C LEU A 671 -1.20 -29.64 -12.07
N ILE A 672 -2.54 -29.72 -12.10
CA ILE A 672 -3.32 -30.21 -13.24
C ILE A 672 -4.13 -29.10 -13.96
N GLY A 673 -4.30 -27.92 -13.36
CA GLY A 673 -5.02 -26.81 -14.00
C GLY A 673 -6.54 -26.96 -14.15
N ILE A 674 -7.12 -28.01 -13.57
CA ILE A 674 -8.56 -28.27 -13.52
C ILE A 674 -8.94 -28.91 -12.18
N SER A 675 -10.18 -28.75 -11.74
CA SER A 675 -10.68 -29.45 -10.55
C SER A 675 -11.11 -30.87 -10.91
N ILE A 676 -10.48 -31.88 -10.31
CA ILE A 676 -10.88 -33.29 -10.49
C ILE A 676 -11.33 -33.98 -9.20
N CYS A 677 -11.10 -33.39 -8.03
CA CYS A 677 -11.54 -33.91 -6.74
C CYS A 677 -13.05 -33.73 -6.53
N THR A 678 -13.87 -34.53 -7.23
CA THR A 678 -15.33 -34.41 -7.14
C THR A 678 -15.84 -34.62 -5.70
N PRO A 679 -17.02 -34.08 -5.34
CA PRO A 679 -17.66 -34.34 -4.05
C PRO A 679 -17.64 -35.82 -3.66
N GLU A 680 -18.02 -36.72 -4.56
CA GLU A 680 -18.09 -38.16 -4.30
C GLU A 680 -16.71 -38.77 -4.00
N TRP A 681 -15.65 -38.23 -4.60
CA TRP A 681 -14.29 -38.66 -4.30
C TRP A 681 -13.81 -38.13 -2.94
N LEU A 682 -14.09 -36.85 -2.64
CA LEU A 682 -13.75 -36.22 -1.36
C LEU A 682 -14.42 -36.95 -0.19
N GLU A 683 -15.70 -37.25 -0.31
CA GLU A 683 -16.45 -38.00 0.69
C GLU A 683 -15.86 -39.40 0.91
N ARG A 684 -15.51 -40.10 -0.17
CA ARG A 684 -14.83 -41.41 -0.08
C ARG A 684 -13.46 -41.31 0.60
N LEU A 685 -12.67 -40.28 0.30
CA LEU A 685 -11.38 -40.04 0.95
C LEU A 685 -11.58 -39.82 2.46
N ILE A 686 -12.49 -38.94 2.86
CA ILE A 686 -12.76 -38.60 4.27
C ILE A 686 -13.30 -39.81 5.04
N VAL A 687 -14.18 -40.61 4.44
CA VAL A 687 -14.73 -41.80 5.08
C VAL A 687 -13.68 -42.91 5.20
N SER A 688 -12.89 -43.14 4.16
CA SER A 688 -11.97 -44.29 4.07
C SER A 688 -10.61 -44.05 4.71
N THR A 689 -10.18 -42.80 4.87
CA THR A 689 -8.84 -42.47 5.38
C THR A 689 -8.63 -42.98 6.81
N SER A 690 -7.44 -43.51 7.08
CA SER A 690 -6.97 -43.78 8.45
C SER A 690 -6.27 -42.58 9.08
N LYS A 691 -6.06 -41.51 8.30
CA LYS A 691 -5.30 -40.32 8.70
C LYS A 691 -6.24 -39.29 9.31
N ARG A 692 -5.76 -38.64 10.37
CA ARG A 692 -6.46 -37.52 11.00
C ARG A 692 -6.26 -36.24 10.19
N ASP A 693 -5.05 -35.98 9.72
CA ASP A 693 -4.66 -34.72 9.08
C ASP A 693 -4.43 -34.95 7.58
N ILE A 694 -5.07 -34.15 6.73
CA ILE A 694 -4.93 -34.21 5.26
C ILE A 694 -4.59 -32.81 4.74
N PHE A 695 -3.50 -32.70 4.00
CA PHE A 695 -2.97 -31.45 3.47
C PHE A 695 -3.31 -31.30 1.99
N PHE A 696 -3.82 -30.14 1.60
CA PHE A 696 -4.08 -29.75 0.22
C PHE A 696 -3.24 -28.54 -0.14
N ALA A 697 -2.46 -28.63 -1.21
CA ALA A 697 -1.64 -27.54 -1.71
C ALA A 697 -1.78 -27.42 -3.24
N SER A 698 -2.03 -26.22 -3.73
CA SER A 698 -1.96 -25.91 -5.16
C SER A 698 -0.56 -25.44 -5.52
N GLY A 699 0.01 -25.94 -6.63
CA GLY A 699 1.38 -25.61 -7.03
C GLY A 699 1.50 -24.82 -8.34
N SER A 700 0.41 -24.54 -9.05
CA SER A 700 0.54 -24.03 -10.43
C SER A 700 -0.56 -23.10 -10.89
N THR A 701 -1.82 -23.38 -10.57
CA THR A 701 -2.93 -22.74 -11.28
C THR A 701 -3.84 -21.93 -10.38
N LYS A 702 -4.32 -20.82 -10.95
CA LYS A 702 -5.17 -19.76 -10.40
C LYS A 702 -6.48 -20.33 -9.79
N THR A 703 -6.38 -20.96 -8.63
CA THR A 703 -7.49 -21.38 -7.73
C THR A 703 -8.38 -22.52 -8.24
N VAL A 704 -8.16 -23.03 -9.45
CA VAL A 704 -9.09 -23.96 -10.11
C VAL A 704 -8.91 -25.42 -9.72
N GLU A 705 -7.72 -25.84 -9.26
CA GLU A 705 -7.41 -27.25 -8.96
C GLU A 705 -8.27 -27.87 -7.86
N PHE A 706 -8.72 -27.04 -6.91
CA PHE A 706 -9.51 -27.46 -5.76
C PHE A 706 -10.88 -26.79 -5.69
N ALA A 707 -11.40 -26.28 -6.82
CA ALA A 707 -12.71 -25.66 -6.86
C ALA A 707 -13.83 -26.59 -6.33
N HIS A 708 -13.80 -27.88 -6.68
CA HIS A 708 -14.76 -28.86 -6.15
C HIS A 708 -14.65 -29.04 -4.63
N LEU A 709 -13.43 -28.96 -4.05
CA LEU A 709 -13.24 -29.04 -2.61
C LEU A 709 -13.84 -27.81 -1.91
N THR A 710 -13.55 -26.61 -2.42
CA THR A 710 -14.13 -25.38 -1.88
C THR A 710 -15.65 -25.35 -2.01
N ASP A 711 -16.20 -25.84 -3.12
CA ASP A 711 -17.63 -25.92 -3.36
C ASP A 711 -18.31 -26.92 -2.44
N TRP A 712 -17.69 -28.09 -2.21
CA TRP A 712 -18.19 -29.10 -1.29
C TRP A 712 -18.21 -28.60 0.16
N ILE A 713 -17.14 -27.92 0.62
CA ILE A 713 -17.10 -27.31 1.97
C ILE A 713 -18.20 -26.27 2.12
N SER A 714 -18.32 -25.35 1.15
CA SER A 714 -19.35 -24.30 1.17
C SER A 714 -20.77 -24.89 1.16
N ALA A 715 -21.02 -25.91 0.34
CA ALA A 715 -22.32 -26.60 0.31
C ALA A 715 -22.66 -27.28 1.64
N CYS A 716 -21.65 -27.83 2.32
CA CYS A 716 -21.80 -28.41 3.66
C CYS A 716 -22.12 -27.35 4.72
N MET A 717 -21.51 -26.16 4.66
CA MET A 717 -21.80 -25.05 5.58
C MET A 717 -23.21 -24.48 5.39
N GLN A 718 -23.68 -24.38 4.15
CA GLN A 718 -25.01 -23.84 3.83
C GLN A 718 -26.14 -24.83 4.17
N ASN A 719 -25.82 -26.11 4.33
CA ASN A 719 -26.79 -27.11 4.75
C ASN A 719 -26.94 -27.09 6.28
N PRO A 720 -28.13 -26.83 6.84
CA PRO A 720 -28.32 -26.77 8.30
C PRO A 720 -28.14 -28.13 9.00
N ARG A 721 -28.14 -29.24 8.25
CA ARG A 721 -27.92 -30.60 8.76
C ARG A 721 -27.08 -31.40 7.74
N PRO A 722 -25.81 -31.03 7.54
CA PRO A 722 -24.97 -31.73 6.58
C PRO A 722 -24.73 -33.15 7.08
N LYS A 723 -24.65 -34.10 6.15
CA LYS A 723 -24.43 -35.51 6.46
C LYS A 723 -23.34 -36.08 5.58
N LEU A 724 -22.54 -36.97 6.15
CA LEU A 724 -21.54 -37.77 5.43
C LEU A 724 -21.75 -39.25 5.76
N GLY A 725 -21.94 -40.09 4.74
CA GLY A 725 -22.23 -41.51 4.95
C GLY A 725 -23.48 -41.77 5.80
N GLY A 726 -24.46 -40.85 5.78
CA GLY A 726 -25.69 -40.91 6.58
C GLY A 726 -25.57 -40.39 8.03
N LEU A 727 -24.35 -40.13 8.52
CA LEU A 727 -24.09 -39.57 9.84
C LEU A 727 -24.08 -38.04 9.79
N ALA A 728 -24.39 -37.39 10.92
CA ALA A 728 -24.29 -35.94 11.03
C ALA A 728 -22.82 -35.50 10.88
N LEU A 729 -22.59 -34.48 10.06
CA LEU A 729 -21.29 -33.84 9.83
C LEU A 729 -21.24 -32.52 10.62
N GLY A 730 -20.25 -32.35 11.47
CA GLY A 730 -19.88 -31.06 12.07
C GLY A 730 -18.70 -30.44 11.33
N LEU A 731 -18.72 -29.12 11.14
CA LEU A 731 -17.64 -28.35 10.52
C LEU A 731 -17.25 -27.18 11.43
N GLU A 732 -15.97 -27.06 11.74
CA GLU A 732 -15.38 -25.89 12.40
C GLU A 732 -14.13 -25.42 11.65
N PHE A 733 -13.71 -24.17 11.85
CA PHE A 733 -12.59 -23.57 11.11
C PHE A 733 -11.57 -22.99 12.08
N SER A 734 -10.30 -23.10 11.70
CA SER A 734 -9.21 -22.39 12.35
C SER A 734 -8.19 -21.90 11.33
N GLU A 735 -7.60 -20.74 11.60
CA GLU A 735 -6.55 -20.16 10.75
C GLU A 735 -5.19 -20.84 11.00
N ILE A 736 -4.36 -20.89 9.97
CA ILE A 736 -2.96 -21.33 10.03
C ILE A 736 -2.10 -20.06 9.93
N TYR A 737 -1.32 -19.78 10.97
CA TYR A 737 -0.37 -18.68 10.98
C TYR A 737 1.05 -19.21 11.16
N ASP A 738 2.00 -18.53 10.51
CA ASP A 738 3.41 -18.72 10.80
C ASP A 738 3.68 -18.33 12.28
N PRO A 739 4.19 -19.24 13.12
CA PRO A 739 4.46 -18.92 14.53
C PRO A 739 5.60 -17.90 14.73
N LYS A 740 6.46 -17.69 13.72
CA LYS A 740 7.56 -16.72 13.77
C LYS A 740 7.18 -15.36 13.23
N THR A 741 6.45 -15.33 12.11
CA THR A 741 6.16 -14.09 11.38
C THR A 741 4.73 -13.59 11.57
N GLY A 742 3.81 -14.44 12.03
CA GLY A 742 2.37 -14.14 12.11
C GLY A 742 1.69 -14.05 10.74
N VAL A 743 2.39 -14.39 9.65
CA VAL A 743 1.82 -14.39 8.30
C VAL A 743 0.75 -15.48 8.19
N HIS A 744 -0.40 -15.14 7.61
CA HIS A 744 -1.46 -16.10 7.31
C HIS A 744 -1.00 -17.10 6.23
N GLN A 745 -1.07 -18.39 6.54
CA GLN A 745 -0.59 -19.50 5.71
C GLN A 745 -1.71 -20.40 5.18
N GLY A 746 -2.97 -20.12 5.50
CA GLY A 746 -4.15 -20.87 5.04
C GLY A 746 -5.09 -21.24 6.19
N ARG A 747 -6.02 -22.15 5.93
CA ARG A 747 -7.09 -22.52 6.88
C ARG A 747 -7.14 -24.02 7.13
N THR A 748 -7.63 -24.41 8.29
CA THR A 748 -7.94 -25.81 8.63
C THR A 748 -9.43 -25.98 8.81
N VAL A 749 -10.00 -26.98 8.13
CA VAL A 749 -11.39 -27.40 8.28
C VAL A 749 -11.45 -28.63 9.19
N HIS A 750 -12.12 -28.50 10.32
CA HIS A 750 -12.31 -29.57 11.30
C HIS A 750 -13.61 -30.29 11.00
N LEU A 751 -13.52 -31.51 10.50
CA LEU A 751 -14.67 -32.35 10.19
C LEU A 751 -14.91 -33.36 11.32
N SER A 752 -16.14 -33.41 11.82
CA SER A 752 -16.58 -34.40 12.81
C SER A 752 -17.72 -35.25 12.25
N VAL A 753 -17.50 -36.55 12.09
CA VAL A 753 -18.49 -37.50 11.52
C VAL A 753 -18.65 -38.68 12.47
N GLY A 754 -19.69 -38.66 13.30
CA GLY A 754 -19.81 -39.58 14.43
C GLY A 754 -18.64 -39.40 15.40
N GLU A 755 -17.89 -40.46 15.67
CA GLU A 755 -16.67 -40.42 16.50
C GLU A 755 -15.40 -40.03 15.72
N LYS A 756 -15.46 -40.06 14.38
CA LYS A 756 -14.30 -39.79 13.53
C LYS A 756 -14.07 -38.28 13.41
N LYS A 757 -12.82 -37.85 13.60
CA LYS A 757 -12.37 -36.47 13.38
C LYS A 757 -11.32 -36.43 12.30
N VAL A 758 -11.51 -35.58 11.29
CA VAL A 758 -10.58 -35.38 10.17
C VAL A 758 -10.33 -33.88 10.01
N LEU A 759 -9.07 -33.49 9.87
CA LEU A 759 -8.62 -32.12 9.64
C LEU A 759 -8.16 -31.98 8.19
N LEU A 760 -8.75 -31.02 7.47
CA LEU A 760 -8.32 -30.66 6.13
C LEU A 760 -7.53 -29.36 6.20
N HIS A 761 -6.22 -29.42 5.99
CA HIS A 761 -5.34 -28.26 5.95
C HIS A 761 -5.27 -27.72 4.53
N LEU A 762 -5.86 -26.54 4.33
CA LEU A 762 -5.96 -25.82 3.06
C LEU A 762 -4.81 -24.83 2.97
N LEU A 763 -3.64 -25.29 2.50
CA LEU A 763 -2.43 -24.47 2.47
C LEU A 763 -2.59 -23.31 1.48
N ALA A 764 -2.16 -22.11 1.88
CA ALA A 764 -2.33 -20.86 1.14
C ALA A 764 -3.78 -20.58 0.71
N ASP A 765 -4.79 -21.04 1.46
CA ASP A 765 -6.20 -21.00 1.04
C ASP A 765 -6.44 -21.64 -0.34
N LEU A 766 -5.67 -22.68 -0.67
CA LEU A 766 -5.69 -23.36 -1.97
C LEU A 766 -5.28 -22.47 -3.15
N MET A 767 -4.70 -21.30 -2.88
CA MET A 767 -3.95 -20.50 -3.85
C MET A 767 -2.58 -21.16 -4.09
N PRO A 768 -1.85 -20.79 -5.16
CA PRO A 768 -0.53 -21.36 -5.41
C PRO A 768 0.45 -21.08 -4.25
N VAL A 769 0.93 -22.16 -3.62
CA VAL A 769 1.65 -22.14 -2.34
C VAL A 769 3.05 -21.53 -2.44
N ASN A 770 3.64 -21.50 -3.64
CA ASN A 770 4.95 -20.91 -3.89
C ASN A 770 5.00 -19.40 -3.60
N PHE A 771 3.86 -18.70 -3.64
CA PHE A 771 3.78 -17.26 -3.36
C PHE A 771 3.62 -16.90 -1.88
N LEU A 772 3.52 -17.88 -0.96
CA LEU A 772 3.52 -17.59 0.48
C LEU A 772 4.87 -17.00 0.96
N TYR A 773 5.95 -17.29 0.25
CA TYR A 773 7.31 -16.88 0.61
C TYR A 773 8.01 -16.22 -0.59
N TYR A 774 9.15 -16.78 -1.03
CA TYR A 774 10.04 -16.15 -2.00
C TYR A 774 9.68 -16.40 -3.48
N GLY A 775 8.71 -17.25 -3.78
CA GLY A 775 8.42 -17.62 -5.17
C GLY A 775 9.59 -18.34 -5.85
N VAL A 776 9.70 -18.20 -7.18
CA VAL A 776 10.82 -18.74 -7.97
C VAL A 776 12.03 -17.82 -7.82
N PRO A 777 13.25 -18.34 -7.63
CA PRO A 777 14.45 -17.52 -7.48
C PRO A 777 14.69 -16.54 -8.64
N SER A 778 15.22 -15.34 -8.31
CA SER A 778 15.51 -14.30 -9.30
C SER A 778 16.47 -14.73 -10.40
N GLU A 779 17.37 -15.69 -10.15
CA GLU A 779 18.30 -16.20 -11.16
C GLU A 779 17.56 -16.89 -12.31
N THR A 780 16.60 -17.76 -11.98
CA THR A 780 15.73 -18.43 -12.96
C THR A 780 14.79 -17.43 -13.61
N MET A 781 14.17 -16.55 -12.81
CA MET A 781 13.25 -15.55 -13.34
C MET A 781 13.95 -14.51 -14.22
N ASN A 782 15.22 -14.19 -14.01
CA ASN A 782 16.00 -13.33 -14.91
C ASN A 782 15.98 -13.86 -16.35
N HIS A 783 16.08 -15.18 -16.55
CA HIS A 783 15.95 -15.78 -17.88
C HIS A 783 14.52 -15.70 -18.41
N VAL A 784 13.52 -16.09 -17.61
CA VAL A 784 12.11 -16.07 -18.02
C VAL A 784 11.64 -14.65 -18.39
N MET A 785 11.96 -13.66 -17.55
CA MET A 785 11.63 -12.26 -17.78
C MET A 785 12.39 -11.68 -18.97
N ASN A 786 13.61 -12.17 -19.24
CA ASN A 786 14.35 -11.79 -20.43
C ASN A 786 13.70 -12.33 -21.71
N GLU A 787 13.26 -13.60 -21.74
CA GLU A 787 12.48 -14.13 -22.87
C GLU A 787 11.21 -13.30 -23.08
N LEU A 788 10.49 -13.00 -22.00
CA LEU A 788 9.28 -12.17 -22.03
C LEU A 788 9.56 -10.79 -22.64
N LEU A 789 10.59 -10.08 -22.13
CA LEU A 789 10.95 -8.75 -22.59
C LEU A 789 11.34 -8.76 -24.07
N ARG A 790 12.15 -9.74 -24.48
CA ARG A 790 12.63 -9.86 -25.87
C ARG A 790 11.50 -10.11 -26.84
N ILE A 791 10.55 -11.00 -26.52
CA ILE A 791 9.40 -11.24 -27.41
C ILE A 791 8.44 -10.04 -27.43
N SER A 792 8.23 -9.35 -26.31
CA SER A 792 7.45 -8.10 -26.27
C SER A 792 8.08 -7.03 -27.15
N ALA A 793 9.40 -6.84 -27.03
CA ALA A 793 10.17 -5.88 -27.81
C ALA A 793 10.05 -6.17 -29.31
N GLU A 794 10.21 -7.43 -29.70
CA GLU A 794 10.20 -7.81 -31.11
C GLU A 794 8.81 -7.74 -31.74
N LEU A 795 7.74 -8.08 -31.00
CA LEU A 795 6.36 -7.83 -31.41
C LEU A 795 6.15 -6.35 -31.79
N VAL A 796 6.65 -5.43 -30.96
CA VAL A 796 6.57 -3.99 -31.20
C VAL A 796 7.45 -3.54 -32.37
N ARG A 797 8.70 -4.01 -32.45
CA ARG A 797 9.62 -3.67 -33.56
C ARG A 797 9.02 -4.04 -34.90
N ARG A 798 8.54 -5.27 -35.05
CA ARG A 798 7.92 -5.78 -36.28
C ARG A 798 6.71 -4.98 -36.72
N HIS A 799 5.87 -4.56 -35.78
CA HIS A 799 4.75 -3.66 -36.07
C HIS A 799 5.24 -2.29 -36.59
N LYS A 800 6.24 -1.68 -35.92
CA LYS A 800 6.82 -0.39 -36.31
C LYS A 800 7.50 -0.42 -37.68
N THR A 801 8.13 -1.54 -38.05
CA THR A 801 8.80 -1.70 -39.36
C THR A 801 7.84 -2.11 -40.48
N GLY A 802 6.53 -2.13 -40.24
CA GLY A 802 5.53 -2.50 -41.25
C GLY A 802 5.51 -3.98 -41.63
N SER A 803 6.09 -4.85 -40.79
CA SER A 803 6.10 -6.31 -40.96
C SER A 803 5.48 -7.01 -39.74
N PRO A 804 4.20 -6.73 -39.41
CA PRO A 804 3.56 -7.26 -38.22
C PRO A 804 3.48 -8.80 -38.28
N LEU A 805 3.50 -9.43 -37.10
CA LEU A 805 3.30 -10.87 -36.99
C LEU A 805 1.87 -11.26 -37.40
N PRO A 806 1.68 -12.48 -37.94
CA PRO A 806 0.35 -12.95 -38.34
C PRO A 806 -0.59 -13.06 -37.13
N PRO A 807 -1.91 -12.88 -37.30
CA PRO A 807 -2.88 -12.96 -36.23
C PRO A 807 -3.16 -14.42 -35.84
N ARG A 808 -2.17 -15.05 -35.21
CA ARG A 808 -2.12 -16.45 -34.77
C ARG A 808 -1.37 -16.53 -33.44
N LEU A 809 -1.46 -17.67 -32.76
CA LEU A 809 -0.63 -17.95 -31.60
C LEU A 809 0.76 -18.38 -32.05
N LEU A 810 1.80 -17.74 -31.50
CA LEU A 810 3.20 -17.97 -31.85
C LEU A 810 4.02 -18.18 -30.58
N ALA A 811 4.39 -19.43 -30.28
CA ALA A 811 5.20 -19.75 -29.12
C ALA A 811 6.70 -19.79 -29.44
N LEU A 812 7.49 -19.25 -28.51
CA LEU A 812 8.94 -19.32 -28.54
C LEU A 812 9.42 -20.78 -28.50
N ASP A 813 10.40 -21.09 -29.35
CA ASP A 813 10.98 -22.41 -29.65
C ASP A 813 10.08 -23.38 -30.43
N HIS A 814 8.85 -22.99 -30.74
CA HIS A 814 7.90 -23.77 -31.56
C HIS A 814 7.67 -23.11 -32.91
N GLU A 815 6.86 -22.06 -32.95
CA GLU A 815 6.57 -21.29 -34.17
C GLU A 815 7.57 -20.16 -34.40
N ILE A 816 8.18 -19.64 -33.32
CA ILE A 816 9.15 -18.54 -33.40
C ILE A 816 10.41 -18.85 -32.62
N SER A 817 11.55 -18.32 -33.04
CA SER A 817 12.82 -18.46 -32.30
C SER A 817 13.67 -17.21 -32.42
N PHE A 818 14.56 -16.98 -31.46
CA PHE A 818 15.56 -15.91 -31.60
C PHE A 818 16.67 -16.34 -32.59
N SER A 819 17.09 -15.45 -33.50
CA SER A 819 18.18 -15.75 -34.43
C SER A 819 19.53 -16.00 -33.73
N ALA A 820 20.32 -16.93 -34.27
CA ALA A 820 21.68 -17.20 -33.83
C ALA A 820 22.54 -15.94 -34.00
N GLY A 821 22.89 -15.28 -32.89
CA GLY A 821 23.69 -14.04 -32.88
C GLY A 821 22.95 -12.75 -32.47
N GLY A 822 21.65 -12.77 -32.19
CA GLY A 822 20.98 -11.63 -31.53
C GLY A 822 19.55 -11.32 -31.99
N THR A 823 18.79 -10.73 -31.05
CA THR A 823 17.50 -9.99 -31.03
C THR A 823 16.35 -10.23 -32.03
N ALA A 824 16.55 -10.66 -33.27
CA ALA A 824 15.46 -10.81 -34.23
C ALA A 824 14.68 -12.12 -34.03
N LEU A 825 13.34 -12.07 -34.16
CA LEU A 825 12.52 -13.28 -34.20
C LEU A 825 12.52 -13.85 -35.62
N THR A 826 12.72 -15.16 -35.75
CA THR A 826 12.44 -15.91 -36.97
C THR A 826 11.11 -16.65 -36.81
N VAL A 827 10.25 -16.59 -37.82
CA VAL A 827 9.02 -17.39 -37.88
C VAL A 827 9.37 -18.68 -38.61
N ARG A 828 9.19 -19.82 -37.98
CA ARG A 828 9.40 -21.12 -38.61
C ARG A 828 8.23 -21.39 -39.55
N GLU A 829 8.52 -21.86 -40.76
CA GLU A 829 7.45 -22.34 -41.64
C GLU A 829 6.76 -23.54 -40.97
N PRO A 830 5.42 -23.63 -41.02
CA PRO A 830 4.71 -24.77 -40.45
C PRO A 830 5.22 -26.03 -41.14
N VAL A 831 5.79 -26.94 -40.35
CA VAL A 831 6.10 -28.29 -40.82
C VAL A 831 4.79 -28.89 -41.30
N ARG A 832 4.65 -29.12 -42.62
CA ARG A 832 3.48 -29.82 -43.16
C ARG A 832 3.45 -31.20 -42.47
N PRO A 833 2.35 -31.59 -41.83
CA PRO A 833 2.26 -32.93 -41.28
C PRO A 833 2.39 -33.94 -42.43
N GLU A 834 3.33 -34.87 -42.32
CA GLU A 834 3.36 -36.10 -43.14
C GLU A 834 2.28 -37.08 -42.68
#